data_AF-A0A4R1XHT0-F1
#
_entry.id   AF-A0A4R1XHT0-F1
#
_cell.length_a   1.000
_cell.length_b   1.000
_cell.length_c   1.000
_cell.angle_alpha   90.00
_cell.angle_beta   90.00
_cell.angle_gamma   90.00
#
_symmetry.space_group_name_H-M   'P 1'
#
loop_
_entity.id
_entity.type
_entity.pdbx_description
1 polymer ?
#
loop_
_entity_poly.entity_id
_entity_poly.type
_entity_poly.pdbx_seq_one_letter_code
_entity_poly.pdbx_strand_id
1 'polypeptide(L)'
;GTIDPTTVEITKQPSNGTLTVNPETGKVTYTPNDGFSGADEFEYTVKDNDGNPSNPATVVIDVEAPPVAVDDSGRTKQGVGVEINILENDTDVDGTIDPTTVVITEQPKHGTLDINKDTGKVTYTPEPGYSGQDNFKYTVKDNDGNVSNPANVIIDITGMGTVNETVKEVDLPAGPVVATGEIILDNPNDADVGTIVINPPQTELTSGGQPVTWTTTPEGVLVGSTPDGKEVVNVKPGTPVTENGKTTVPYEVELKAPVDHDSSTSDKTLDLDFGITTNVGDSNLVVTVEDDASGSTDTEATVIVAENTFYANVVISLDFSTSMEQRDSGIKDPAQQNGIQKKRYDAALDAIDTMLDKYQEQLDSVAPGKGEVQVNLSGFAEFATQLNLKDQKETWVSLSDAKTIVAGLRDWSLRPEWDLDRGGIGVNTNYDRALQEVVNSYLNPQGNNGPVKVDGAHIDNTFYFISDGEPNYAANPHTGELGIQEGNAKDYKPGNQYSEIGESDWTKFLKEQNMKSIAIGIGPQMGNGEKYLKPIAYDGQKGENPDGTSDVIVLKDMSSLADILSGMVPETTSVKGSISHDADGKQIAHFGADGAGKMILEVDGQSYTYDYATGKITSTSGAEWTDMGNGVLEVKTSIGSSFQLHMSENEFGKYEYKPGAGRPSDVKQEEFKYTLVDKDGDSSSSTLVINVEAIPATGARAMSALKMNSPLDDLDVFNAVDHTIDSFAKTPDAVAPTNSSNISVSQHLEQLSADQSNLI
;
A
#
# COMPACT_ATOMS: atom_id res chain seq x y z
N GLY A 1 -37.82 112.80 -17.41
CA GLY A 1 -37.84 112.95 -15.95
C GLY A 1 -36.65 112.29 -15.28
N THR A 2 -36.71 112.11 -13.95
CA THR A 2 -35.83 111.22 -13.19
C THR A 2 -36.33 109.78 -13.30
N ILE A 3 -35.45 108.78 -13.16
CA ILE A 3 -35.81 107.36 -13.21
C ILE A 3 -36.76 107.00 -12.05
N ASP A 4 -37.82 106.26 -12.36
CA ASP A 4 -38.72 105.65 -11.39
C ASP A 4 -38.31 104.18 -11.14
N PRO A 5 -37.60 103.86 -10.04
CA PRO A 5 -37.12 102.51 -9.78
C PRO A 5 -38.24 101.48 -9.56
N THR A 6 -39.49 101.92 -9.31
CA THR A 6 -40.64 101.01 -9.15
C THR A 6 -41.15 100.46 -10.49
N THR A 7 -40.63 100.98 -11.60
CA THR A 7 -41.05 100.62 -12.97
C THR A 7 -40.10 99.66 -13.69
N VAL A 8 -39.17 99.02 -12.95
CA VAL A 8 -38.26 98.02 -13.51
C VAL A 8 -39.07 96.82 -14.05
N GLU A 9 -38.93 96.56 -15.34
CA GLU A 9 -39.60 95.46 -16.05
C GLU A 9 -38.56 94.59 -16.74
N ILE A 10 -38.56 93.28 -16.46
CA ILE A 10 -37.69 92.31 -17.12
C ILE A 10 -38.24 92.02 -18.52
N THR A 11 -37.48 92.38 -19.55
CA THR A 11 -37.86 92.19 -20.96
C THR A 11 -37.33 90.88 -21.55
N LYS A 12 -36.27 90.31 -20.95
CA LYS A 12 -35.72 88.98 -21.30
C LYS A 12 -35.29 88.28 -20.01
N GLN A 13 -35.84 87.09 -19.76
CA GLN A 13 -35.44 86.25 -18.62
C GLN A 13 -34.07 85.59 -18.88
N PRO A 14 -33.28 85.32 -17.82
CA PRO A 14 -32.08 84.49 -17.92
C PRO A 14 -32.42 83.06 -18.32
N SER A 15 -31.46 82.36 -18.93
CA SER A 15 -31.66 80.99 -19.42
C SER A 15 -31.39 79.93 -18.35
N ASN A 16 -30.57 80.25 -17.35
CA ASN A 16 -30.05 79.32 -16.36
C ASN A 16 -30.25 79.80 -14.92
N GLY A 17 -31.26 80.65 -14.69
CA GLY A 17 -31.66 81.05 -13.36
C GLY A 17 -33.03 81.70 -13.31
N THR A 18 -33.39 82.21 -12.14
CA THR A 18 -34.65 82.92 -11.90
C THR A 18 -34.39 84.30 -11.32
N LEU A 19 -35.26 85.25 -11.67
CA LEU A 19 -35.19 86.62 -11.18
C LEU A 19 -36.36 86.95 -10.26
N THR A 20 -36.09 87.72 -9.20
CA THR A 20 -37.11 88.40 -8.40
C THR A 20 -36.83 89.90 -8.36
N VAL A 21 -37.83 90.71 -8.71
CA VAL A 21 -37.72 92.18 -8.69
C VAL A 21 -38.42 92.71 -7.44
N ASN A 22 -37.73 93.52 -6.66
CA ASN A 22 -38.32 94.27 -5.57
C ASN A 22 -39.09 95.49 -6.15
N PRO A 23 -40.43 95.53 -6.07
CA PRO A 23 -41.23 96.54 -6.76
C PRO A 23 -41.11 97.96 -6.16
N GLU A 24 -40.55 98.11 -4.95
CA GLU A 24 -40.37 99.41 -4.30
C GLU A 24 -39.01 100.04 -4.61
N THR A 25 -37.98 99.21 -4.82
CA THR A 25 -36.59 99.67 -4.96
C THR A 25 -35.99 99.42 -6.34
N GLY A 26 -36.64 98.59 -7.17
CA GLY A 26 -36.11 98.16 -8.46
C GLY A 26 -34.94 97.16 -8.35
N LYS A 27 -34.60 96.68 -7.16
CA LYS A 27 -33.52 95.70 -6.95
C LYS A 27 -33.92 94.36 -7.56
N VAL A 28 -33.06 93.82 -8.42
CA VAL A 28 -33.20 92.48 -9.01
C VAL A 28 -32.31 91.50 -8.24
N THR A 29 -32.87 90.38 -7.80
CA THR A 29 -32.12 89.25 -7.24
C THR A 29 -32.14 88.12 -8.24
N TYR A 30 -30.96 87.63 -8.61
CA TYR A 30 -30.77 86.46 -9.45
C TYR A 30 -30.43 85.23 -8.60
N THR A 31 -31.08 84.11 -8.90
CA THR A 31 -30.79 82.80 -8.32
C THR A 31 -30.49 81.83 -9.47
N PRO A 32 -29.25 81.33 -9.63
CA PRO A 32 -28.93 80.35 -10.66
C PRO A 32 -29.68 79.03 -10.41
N ASN A 33 -29.87 78.25 -11.46
CA ASN A 33 -30.34 76.87 -11.35
C ASN A 33 -29.28 76.02 -10.63
N ASP A 34 -29.72 75.03 -9.87
CA ASP A 34 -28.81 74.12 -9.17
C ASP A 34 -27.82 73.48 -10.15
N GLY A 35 -26.51 73.62 -9.85
CA GLY A 35 -25.42 73.07 -10.66
C GLY A 35 -25.04 73.86 -11.91
N PHE A 36 -25.63 75.03 -12.15
CA PHE A 36 -25.21 75.91 -13.25
C PHE A 36 -23.98 76.74 -12.86
N SER A 37 -23.00 76.76 -13.76
CA SER A 37 -21.87 77.69 -13.78
C SER A 37 -21.67 78.29 -15.18
N GLY A 38 -21.05 79.46 -15.24
CA GLY A 38 -20.81 80.24 -16.45
C GLY A 38 -21.76 81.42 -16.63
N ALA A 39 -21.66 82.04 -17.81
CA ALA A 39 -22.36 83.29 -18.11
C ALA A 39 -23.86 83.09 -18.34
N ASP A 40 -24.68 83.93 -17.71
CA ASP A 40 -26.10 84.11 -18.00
C ASP A 40 -26.40 85.60 -18.20
N GLU A 41 -27.51 85.91 -18.86
CA GLU A 41 -27.88 87.29 -19.14
C GLU A 41 -29.38 87.53 -19.07
N PHE A 42 -29.77 88.72 -18.61
CA PHE A 42 -31.15 89.18 -18.68
C PHE A 42 -31.20 90.63 -19.17
N GLU A 43 -32.35 91.03 -19.70
CA GLU A 43 -32.59 92.42 -20.11
C GLU A 43 -33.72 93.03 -19.30
N TYR A 44 -33.59 94.31 -18.98
CA TYR A 44 -34.63 95.08 -18.32
C TYR A 44 -34.83 96.45 -18.95
N THR A 45 -36.00 97.04 -18.72
CA THR A 45 -36.29 98.45 -18.97
C THR A 45 -36.78 99.11 -17.69
N VAL A 46 -36.68 100.44 -17.64
CA VAL A 46 -37.22 101.25 -16.55
C VAL A 46 -37.80 102.54 -17.14
N LYS A 47 -38.81 103.12 -16.51
CA LYS A 47 -39.43 104.37 -16.95
C LYS A 47 -38.88 105.56 -16.16
N ASP A 48 -38.97 106.74 -16.76
CA ASP A 48 -38.88 107.98 -16.01
C ASP A 48 -40.22 108.35 -15.34
N ASN A 49 -40.20 109.33 -14.44
CA ASN A 49 -41.40 109.85 -13.77
C ASN A 49 -42.45 110.46 -14.74
N ASP A 50 -42.10 110.64 -16.03
CA ASP A 50 -43.03 111.09 -17.07
C ASP A 50 -43.66 109.91 -17.84
N GLY A 51 -43.30 108.66 -17.47
CA GLY A 51 -43.83 107.42 -18.04
C GLY A 51 -43.12 106.90 -19.29
N ASN A 52 -42.01 107.52 -19.71
CA ASN A 52 -41.27 107.13 -20.90
C ASN A 52 -40.32 105.95 -20.61
N PRO A 53 -40.37 104.83 -21.35
CA PRO A 53 -39.49 103.68 -21.14
C PRO A 53 -38.07 103.94 -21.65
N SER A 54 -37.07 103.39 -20.96
CA SER A 54 -35.70 103.31 -21.43
C SER A 54 -35.55 102.36 -22.63
N ASN A 55 -34.41 102.41 -23.31
CA ASN A 55 -33.95 101.27 -24.10
C ASN A 55 -33.71 100.05 -23.18
N PRO A 56 -33.79 98.81 -23.70
CA PRO A 56 -33.36 97.63 -22.96
C PRO A 56 -31.88 97.74 -22.55
N ALA A 57 -31.58 97.34 -21.32
CA ALA A 57 -30.23 97.22 -20.78
C ALA A 57 -29.95 95.75 -20.40
N THR A 58 -28.81 95.23 -20.86
CA THR A 58 -28.38 93.85 -20.58
C THR A 58 -27.55 93.80 -19.31
N VAL A 59 -27.85 92.84 -18.45
CA VAL A 59 -27.04 92.47 -17.29
C VAL A 59 -26.47 91.09 -17.57
N VAL A 60 -25.14 90.96 -17.52
CA VAL A 60 -24.43 89.68 -17.61
C VAL A 60 -24.02 89.29 -16.20
N ILE A 61 -24.28 88.03 -15.84
CA ILE A 61 -23.92 87.41 -14.57
C ILE A 61 -22.99 86.26 -14.90
N ASP A 62 -21.87 86.16 -14.19
CA ASP A 62 -21.00 84.99 -14.25
C ASP A 62 -21.15 84.21 -12.95
N VAL A 63 -21.47 82.92 -13.05
CA VAL A 63 -21.66 82.03 -11.90
C VAL A 63 -20.45 81.12 -11.81
N GLU A 64 -19.63 81.30 -10.77
CA GLU A 64 -18.40 80.54 -10.57
C GLU A 64 -18.70 79.04 -10.30
N ALA A 65 -17.89 78.15 -10.88
CA ALA A 65 -17.93 76.71 -10.62
C ALA A 65 -16.87 76.34 -9.56
N PRO A 66 -17.18 75.48 -8.58
CA PRO A 66 -16.14 74.88 -7.76
C PRO A 66 -15.32 73.86 -8.58
N PRO A 67 -14.06 73.61 -8.19
CA PRO A 67 -13.28 72.55 -8.80
C PRO A 67 -13.90 71.16 -8.54
N VAL A 68 -13.68 70.22 -9.46
CA VAL A 68 -14.13 68.83 -9.36
C VAL A 68 -12.95 67.96 -8.98
N ALA A 69 -13.00 67.40 -7.77
CA ALA A 69 -11.99 66.46 -7.27
C ALA A 69 -12.39 65.01 -7.63
N VAL A 70 -11.43 64.20 -8.06
CA VAL A 70 -11.62 62.83 -8.56
C VAL A 70 -10.89 61.83 -7.66
N ASP A 71 -11.53 60.71 -7.34
CA ASP A 71 -10.94 59.67 -6.48
C ASP A 71 -9.58 59.16 -7.01
N ASP A 72 -8.66 58.91 -6.10
CA ASP A 72 -7.31 58.44 -6.37
C ASP A 72 -7.07 57.03 -5.84
N SER A 73 -5.99 56.42 -6.33
CA SER A 73 -5.48 55.20 -5.72
C SER A 73 -3.96 55.19 -5.64
N GLY A 74 -3.45 54.50 -4.63
CA GLY A 74 -2.02 54.23 -4.44
C GLY A 74 -1.79 52.76 -4.11
N ARG A 75 -0.56 52.29 -4.32
CA ARG A 75 -0.12 51.00 -3.83
C ARG A 75 1.23 51.15 -3.16
N THR A 76 1.39 50.49 -2.03
CA THR A 76 2.67 50.40 -1.33
C THR A 76 2.81 49.08 -0.60
N LYS A 77 3.96 48.85 0.00
CA LYS A 77 4.19 47.75 0.94
C LYS A 77 4.07 48.27 2.36
N GLN A 78 3.77 47.39 3.31
CA GLN A 78 3.73 47.78 4.73
C GLN A 78 5.03 48.48 5.15
N GLY A 79 4.94 49.55 5.92
CA GLY A 79 6.08 50.34 6.39
C GLY A 79 6.84 51.15 5.32
N VAL A 80 6.44 51.12 4.05
CA VAL A 80 7.07 51.90 2.96
C VAL A 80 6.20 53.10 2.58
N GLY A 81 6.76 54.30 2.68
CA GLY A 81 6.08 55.53 2.25
C GLY A 81 5.88 55.60 0.73
N VAL A 82 4.72 56.09 0.29
CA VAL A 82 4.39 56.32 -1.13
C VAL A 82 3.90 57.75 -1.34
N GLU A 83 4.46 58.44 -2.33
CA GLU A 83 3.98 59.76 -2.78
C GLU A 83 2.84 59.59 -3.79
N ILE A 84 1.71 60.25 -3.54
CA ILE A 84 0.50 60.23 -4.38
C ILE A 84 0.21 61.66 -4.84
N ASN A 85 0.00 61.82 -6.15
CA ASN A 85 -0.34 63.10 -6.76
C ASN A 85 -1.87 63.27 -6.88
N ILE A 86 -2.50 63.59 -5.75
CA ILE A 86 -3.96 63.64 -5.60
C ILE A 86 -4.65 64.80 -6.35
N LEU A 87 -3.92 65.64 -7.09
CA LEU A 87 -4.51 66.76 -7.85
C LEU A 87 -4.38 66.57 -9.37
N GLU A 88 -3.76 65.48 -9.82
CA GLU A 88 -3.42 65.28 -11.24
C GLU A 88 -4.64 65.06 -12.13
N ASN A 89 -5.66 64.43 -11.57
CA ASN A 89 -6.94 64.07 -12.20
C ASN A 89 -8.06 65.08 -11.89
N ASP A 90 -7.80 66.08 -11.05
CA ASP A 90 -8.76 67.11 -10.67
C ASP A 90 -8.87 68.19 -11.77
N THR A 91 -10.06 68.77 -11.91
CA THR A 91 -10.34 69.75 -12.96
C THR A 91 -11.16 70.93 -12.46
N ASP A 92 -11.00 72.06 -13.14
CA ASP A 92 -11.77 73.28 -12.92
C ASP A 92 -12.12 73.86 -14.30
N VAL A 93 -13.38 74.27 -14.49
CA VAL A 93 -13.93 74.64 -15.80
C VAL A 93 -13.86 76.14 -16.08
N ASP A 94 -13.78 76.96 -15.04
CA ASP A 94 -13.74 78.43 -15.11
C ASP A 94 -12.62 79.05 -14.27
N GLY A 95 -11.89 78.25 -13.50
CA GLY A 95 -10.69 78.67 -12.77
C GLY A 95 -9.48 77.73 -12.93
N THR A 96 -8.60 77.79 -11.94
CA THR A 96 -7.43 76.95 -11.75
C THR A 96 -7.37 76.48 -10.31
N ILE A 97 -7.07 75.19 -10.11
CA ILE A 97 -6.90 74.61 -8.77
C ILE A 97 -5.68 75.23 -8.08
N ASP A 98 -5.86 75.67 -6.84
CA ASP A 98 -4.78 76.14 -5.96
C ASP A 98 -4.26 74.97 -5.10
N PRO A 99 -3.11 74.36 -5.44
CA PRO A 99 -2.56 73.21 -4.73
C PRO A 99 -2.20 73.51 -3.26
N THR A 100 -2.09 74.78 -2.88
CA THR A 100 -1.77 75.17 -1.50
C THR A 100 -2.95 75.09 -0.54
N THR A 101 -4.13 74.77 -1.06
CA THR A 101 -5.39 74.77 -0.32
C THR A 101 -5.94 73.38 0.01
N VAL A 102 -5.16 72.32 -0.26
CA VAL A 102 -5.54 70.93 0.06
C VAL A 102 -5.84 70.78 1.56
N VAL A 103 -7.00 70.21 1.86
CA VAL A 103 -7.43 69.89 3.23
C VAL A 103 -7.84 68.42 3.30
N ILE A 104 -7.23 67.68 4.23
CA ILE A 104 -7.66 66.31 4.56
C ILE A 104 -8.90 66.40 5.45
N THR A 105 -10.00 65.83 4.97
CA THR A 105 -11.30 65.82 5.64
C THR A 105 -11.53 64.54 6.44
N GLU A 106 -10.85 63.44 6.09
CA GLU A 106 -10.88 62.16 6.80
C GLU A 106 -9.46 61.55 6.79
N GLN A 107 -8.89 61.23 7.96
CA GLN A 107 -7.55 60.65 8.10
C GLN A 107 -7.57 59.13 7.86
N PRO A 108 -6.45 58.54 7.36
CA PRO A 108 -6.31 57.10 7.27
C PRO A 108 -6.26 56.43 8.65
N LYS A 109 -6.64 55.15 8.72
CA LYS A 109 -6.70 54.39 9.98
C LYS A 109 -5.42 53.64 10.30
N HIS A 110 -4.65 53.26 9.29
CA HIS A 110 -3.50 52.37 9.37
C HIS A 110 -2.27 53.00 8.72
N GLY A 111 -2.12 54.33 8.84
CA GLY A 111 -0.97 55.06 8.33
C GLY A 111 -0.98 56.54 8.71
N THR A 112 0.03 57.27 8.24
CA THR A 112 0.19 58.72 8.45
C THR A 112 0.36 59.44 7.11
N LEU A 113 -0.04 60.71 7.07
CA LEU A 113 0.05 61.57 5.88
C LEU A 113 1.02 62.74 6.13
N ASP A 114 1.89 63.00 5.15
CA ASP A 114 2.66 64.25 5.05
C ASP A 114 2.31 64.96 3.73
N ILE A 115 1.89 66.23 3.81
CA ILE A 115 1.39 66.98 2.65
C ILE A 115 2.41 68.04 2.25
N ASN A 116 2.85 67.98 1.00
CA ASN A 116 3.66 69.03 0.42
C ASN A 116 2.76 70.22 0.05
N LYS A 117 2.71 71.22 0.93
CA LYS A 117 1.83 72.39 0.79
C LYS A 117 2.06 73.25 -0.45
N ASP A 118 3.19 73.13 -1.13
CA ASP A 118 3.44 73.90 -2.35
C ASP A 118 2.91 73.20 -3.60
N THR A 119 2.77 71.87 -3.55
CA THR A 119 2.42 71.04 -4.72
C THR A 119 1.12 70.27 -4.56
N GLY A 120 0.58 70.18 -3.35
CA GLY A 120 -0.62 69.39 -3.03
C GLY A 120 -0.39 67.88 -2.96
N LYS A 121 0.82 67.39 -3.25
CA LYS A 121 1.16 65.97 -3.19
C LYS A 121 1.16 65.45 -1.74
N VAL A 122 0.76 64.19 -1.57
CA VAL A 122 0.64 63.54 -0.26
C VAL A 122 1.56 62.32 -0.19
N THR A 123 2.41 62.26 0.82
CA THR A 123 3.16 61.04 1.18
C THR A 123 2.38 60.27 2.22
N TYR A 124 1.89 59.07 1.88
CA TYR A 124 1.27 58.15 2.81
C TYR A 124 2.29 57.11 3.30
N THR A 125 2.42 56.96 4.61
CA THR A 125 3.27 55.93 5.24
C THR A 125 2.39 54.98 6.05
N PRO A 126 2.26 53.70 5.66
CA PRO A 126 1.48 52.71 6.41
C PRO A 126 2.07 52.47 7.80
N GLU A 127 1.21 52.08 8.74
CA GLU A 127 1.61 51.51 10.02
C GLU A 127 2.45 50.23 9.77
N PRO A 128 3.62 50.09 10.41
CA PRO A 128 4.39 48.84 10.33
C PRO A 128 3.52 47.65 10.73
N GLY A 129 3.53 46.57 9.94
CA GLY A 129 2.74 45.36 10.21
C GLY A 129 1.35 45.32 9.57
N TYR A 130 0.84 46.42 9.03
CA TYR A 130 -0.49 46.44 8.40
C TYR A 130 -0.45 46.00 6.93
N SER A 131 -1.30 45.04 6.56
CA SER A 131 -1.60 44.71 5.16
C SER A 131 -3.11 44.76 4.91
N GLY A 132 -3.51 45.16 3.70
CA GLY A 132 -4.91 45.43 3.36
C GLY A 132 -5.11 46.83 2.79
N GLN A 133 -6.36 47.30 2.78
CA GLN A 133 -6.71 48.62 2.23
C GLN A 133 -6.84 49.68 3.32
N ASP A 134 -6.27 50.85 3.08
CA ASP A 134 -6.49 52.07 3.88
C ASP A 134 -7.02 53.19 2.98
N ASN A 135 -7.63 54.22 3.58
CA ASN A 135 -8.20 55.32 2.81
C ASN A 135 -8.21 56.65 3.56
N PHE A 136 -8.15 57.75 2.81
CA PHE A 136 -8.33 59.11 3.34
C PHE A 136 -9.12 59.95 2.33
N LYS A 137 -9.68 61.09 2.78
CA LYS A 137 -10.42 62.02 1.90
C LYS A 137 -9.85 63.42 1.93
N TYR A 138 -9.92 64.12 0.80
CA TYR A 138 -9.47 65.51 0.68
C TYR A 138 -10.48 66.41 -0.04
N THR A 139 -10.31 67.73 0.14
CA THR A 139 -10.89 68.78 -0.71
C THR A 139 -9.81 69.80 -1.07
N VAL A 140 -10.02 70.53 -2.17
CA VAL A 140 -9.13 71.59 -2.65
C VAL A 140 -9.95 72.80 -3.09
N LYS A 141 -9.34 73.98 -3.22
CA LYS A 141 -9.98 75.19 -3.74
C LYS A 141 -9.40 75.63 -5.08
N ASP A 142 -10.17 76.41 -5.81
CA ASP A 142 -9.70 77.17 -6.96
C ASP A 142 -9.07 78.53 -6.55
N ASN A 143 -8.61 79.29 -7.54
CA ASN A 143 -8.05 80.63 -7.37
C ASN A 143 -9.07 81.70 -6.93
N ASP A 144 -10.37 81.41 -7.00
CA ASP A 144 -11.46 82.33 -6.62
C ASP A 144 -12.03 82.02 -5.22
N GLY A 145 -11.61 80.88 -4.65
CA GLY A 145 -11.86 80.45 -3.28
C GLY A 145 -12.99 79.41 -3.13
N ASN A 146 -13.55 78.90 -4.22
CA ASN A 146 -14.59 77.86 -4.20
C ASN A 146 -13.99 76.50 -3.81
N VAL A 147 -14.74 75.67 -3.07
CA VAL A 147 -14.26 74.39 -2.52
C VAL A 147 -14.81 73.22 -3.34
N SER A 148 -13.95 72.25 -3.65
CA SER A 148 -14.33 71.04 -4.37
C SER A 148 -15.31 70.13 -3.62
N ASN A 149 -15.88 69.15 -4.33
CA ASN A 149 -16.41 67.96 -3.69
C ASN A 149 -15.30 67.19 -2.94
N PRO A 150 -15.63 66.40 -1.90
CA PRO A 150 -14.69 65.45 -1.32
C PRO A 150 -14.32 64.35 -2.33
N ALA A 151 -13.03 64.02 -2.42
CA ALA A 151 -12.52 62.87 -3.17
C ALA A 151 -11.84 61.87 -2.21
N ASN A 152 -11.93 60.59 -2.53
CA ASN A 152 -11.42 59.47 -1.75
C ASN A 152 -10.15 58.89 -2.36
N VAL A 153 -9.14 58.68 -1.53
CA VAL A 153 -7.88 58.05 -1.92
C VAL A 153 -7.81 56.66 -1.29
N ILE A 154 -7.76 55.62 -2.11
CA ILE A 154 -7.63 54.22 -1.65
C ILE A 154 -6.19 53.76 -1.80
N ILE A 155 -5.58 53.28 -0.73
CA ILE A 155 -4.23 52.71 -0.74
C ILE A 155 -4.31 51.21 -0.54
N ASP A 156 -3.70 50.46 -1.45
CA ASP A 156 -3.53 49.01 -1.37
C ASP A 156 -2.15 48.71 -0.75
N ILE A 157 -2.13 48.13 0.46
CA ILE A 157 -0.92 47.80 1.21
C ILE A 157 -0.69 46.29 1.13
N THR A 158 0.32 45.87 0.34
CA THR A 158 0.69 44.46 0.20
C THR A 158 1.61 44.00 1.33
N GLY A 159 1.37 42.80 1.87
CA GLY A 159 2.30 42.10 2.78
C GLY A 159 3.62 41.71 2.11
N MET A 160 4.58 41.22 2.90
CA MET A 160 5.90 40.78 2.38
C MET A 160 5.83 39.34 1.85
N GLY A 161 6.57 39.07 0.77
CA GLY A 161 6.34 37.95 -0.15
C GLY A 161 6.42 36.53 0.45
N THR A 162 5.73 35.61 -0.22
CA THR A 162 5.78 34.16 0.03
C THR A 162 7.08 33.58 -0.52
N VAL A 163 7.74 32.74 0.28
CA VAL A 163 8.82 31.86 -0.19
C VAL A 163 8.29 30.44 -0.23
N ASN A 164 8.51 29.77 -1.36
CA ASN A 164 8.09 28.40 -1.57
C ASN A 164 9.32 27.50 -1.54
N GLU A 165 9.27 26.42 -0.77
CA GLU A 165 10.26 25.35 -0.84
C GLU A 165 9.58 24.04 -1.16
N THR A 166 10.34 23.13 -1.77
CA THR A 166 9.85 21.79 -2.09
C THR A 166 10.69 20.75 -1.36
N VAL A 167 10.04 19.87 -0.61
CA VAL A 167 10.65 18.72 0.07
C VAL A 167 10.06 17.45 -0.54
N LYS A 168 10.89 16.47 -0.91
CA LYS A 168 10.41 15.20 -1.46
C LYS A 168 10.44 14.12 -0.38
N GLU A 169 9.39 13.32 -0.29
CA GLU A 169 9.29 12.22 0.67
C GLU A 169 10.16 11.01 0.33
N VAL A 170 10.53 10.86 -0.95
CA VAL A 170 11.25 9.69 -1.49
C VAL A 170 12.57 9.36 -0.75
N ASP A 171 13.18 10.35 -0.08
CA ASP A 171 14.43 10.19 0.65
C ASP A 171 14.26 9.85 2.15
N LEU A 172 13.03 9.88 2.69
CA LEU A 172 12.73 9.58 4.09
C LEU A 172 13.15 8.19 4.59
N PRO A 173 13.15 7.12 3.77
CA PRO A 173 13.67 5.82 4.21
C PRO A 173 15.15 5.86 4.60
N ALA A 174 15.90 6.86 4.11
CA ALA A 174 17.33 7.05 4.40
C ALA A 174 17.60 7.98 5.61
N GLY A 175 16.56 8.60 6.17
CA GLY A 175 16.63 9.55 7.29
C GLY A 175 15.87 10.85 7.02
N PRO A 176 15.95 11.85 7.93
CA PRO A 176 15.27 13.11 7.76
C PRO A 176 15.70 13.85 6.49
N VAL A 177 14.73 14.38 5.75
CA VAL A 177 14.96 15.23 4.57
C VAL A 177 14.99 16.69 5.02
N VAL A 178 16.06 17.40 4.68
CA VAL A 178 16.28 18.79 5.09
C VAL A 178 16.24 19.72 3.90
N ALA A 179 15.38 20.74 3.96
CA ALA A 179 15.39 21.89 3.06
C ALA A 179 15.75 23.15 3.83
N THR A 180 16.48 24.05 3.19
CA THR A 180 16.85 25.35 3.77
C THR A 180 16.53 26.45 2.79
N GLY A 181 16.06 27.58 3.31
CA GLY A 181 15.68 28.72 2.50
C GLY A 181 15.80 30.02 3.28
N GLU A 182 15.41 31.12 2.63
CA GLU A 182 15.47 32.46 3.22
C GLU A 182 14.17 33.22 2.94
N ILE A 183 13.51 33.72 3.98
CA ILE A 183 12.41 34.69 3.85
C ILE A 183 13.01 36.09 3.78
N ILE A 184 12.61 36.87 2.79
CA ILE A 184 13.07 38.25 2.61
C ILE A 184 11.94 39.21 2.93
N LEU A 185 12.13 39.95 4.03
CA LEU A 185 11.22 40.98 4.53
C LEU A 185 11.76 42.36 4.13
N ASP A 186 10.91 43.24 3.60
CA ASP A 186 11.25 44.64 3.37
C ASP A 186 11.26 45.40 4.71
N ASN A 187 12.43 45.79 5.19
CA ASN A 187 12.60 46.50 6.47
C ASN A 187 13.26 47.85 6.22
N PRO A 188 12.55 48.83 5.62
CA PRO A 188 13.15 50.05 5.07
C PRO A 188 13.89 50.93 6.10
N ASN A 189 13.60 50.73 7.39
CA ASN A 189 14.22 51.47 8.49
C ASN A 189 15.31 50.67 9.22
N ASP A 190 15.66 49.47 8.73
CA ASP A 190 16.58 48.54 9.37
C ASP A 190 16.28 48.33 10.87
N ALA A 191 14.99 48.22 11.22
CA ALA A 191 14.56 48.03 12.60
C ALA A 191 14.96 46.64 13.11
N ASP A 192 15.26 46.52 14.41
CA ASP A 192 15.49 45.24 15.06
C ASP A 192 14.22 44.39 15.01
N VAL A 193 14.33 43.19 14.44
CA VAL A 193 13.19 42.29 14.17
C VAL A 193 12.79 41.40 15.36
N GLY A 194 13.55 41.48 16.47
CA GLY A 194 13.21 40.79 17.72
C GLY A 194 13.10 39.25 17.57
N THR A 195 12.20 38.65 18.36
CA THR A 195 11.93 37.21 18.30
C THR A 195 11.04 36.89 17.10
N ILE A 196 11.52 36.01 16.22
CA ILE A 196 10.73 35.44 15.12
C ILE A 196 9.87 34.29 15.66
N VAL A 197 8.58 34.30 15.34
CA VAL A 197 7.66 33.23 15.68
C VAL A 197 7.13 32.60 14.40
N ILE A 198 7.37 31.30 14.24
CA ILE A 198 6.74 30.50 13.18
C ILE A 198 5.46 29.89 13.78
N ASN A 199 4.34 30.18 13.15
CA ASN A 199 3.01 29.71 13.52
C ASN A 199 2.68 28.42 12.75
N PRO A 200 1.88 27.52 13.34
CA PRO A 200 1.38 26.32 12.67
C PRO A 200 0.72 26.61 11.32
N PRO A 201 0.79 25.66 10.36
CA PRO A 201 0.15 25.83 9.07
C PRO A 201 -1.37 25.82 9.19
N GLN A 202 -2.04 26.46 8.23
CA GLN A 202 -3.50 26.41 8.14
C GLN A 202 -4.01 25.06 7.59
N THR A 203 -3.18 24.37 6.80
CA THR A 203 -3.46 23.04 6.26
C THR A 203 -3.44 22.01 7.39
N GLU A 204 -4.50 21.21 7.53
CA GLU A 204 -4.47 20.04 8.42
C GLU A 204 -3.50 19.02 7.85
N LEU A 205 -2.59 18.56 8.70
CA LEU A 205 -1.56 17.59 8.34
C LEU A 205 -1.82 16.27 9.06
N THR A 206 -1.79 15.16 8.34
CA THR A 206 -1.81 13.81 8.91
C THR A 206 -0.57 13.04 8.49
N SER A 207 -0.19 12.04 9.30
CA SER A 207 0.91 11.11 9.02
C SER A 207 0.53 9.73 9.52
N GLY A 208 0.49 8.75 8.62
CA GLY A 208 0.00 7.40 8.92
C GLY A 208 -1.47 7.39 9.36
N GLY A 209 -2.28 8.31 8.83
CA GLY A 209 -3.68 8.52 9.18
C GLY A 209 -3.90 9.16 10.55
N GLN A 210 -2.85 9.62 11.25
CA GLN A 210 -2.96 10.30 12.55
C GLN A 210 -2.79 11.82 12.38
N PRO A 211 -3.58 12.65 13.08
CA PRO A 211 -3.46 14.10 13.01
C PRO A 211 -2.14 14.58 13.63
N VAL A 212 -1.42 15.43 12.91
CA VAL A 212 -0.20 16.08 13.39
C VAL A 212 -0.57 17.30 14.23
N THR A 213 0.01 17.37 15.42
CA THR A 213 -0.16 18.47 16.38
C THR A 213 1.11 19.28 16.52
N TRP A 214 0.99 20.58 16.72
CA TRP A 214 2.12 21.51 16.66
C TRP A 214 2.50 22.04 18.04
N THR A 215 3.79 22.04 18.36
CA THR A 215 4.35 22.63 19.58
C THR A 215 5.61 23.43 19.26
N THR A 216 5.92 24.45 20.04
CA THR A 216 7.14 25.25 19.87
C THR A 216 8.12 24.96 21.00
N THR A 217 9.37 24.61 20.66
CA THR A 217 10.42 24.37 21.66
C THR A 217 10.91 25.68 22.29
N PRO A 218 11.59 25.65 23.45
CA PRO A 218 12.22 26.84 24.03
C PRO A 218 13.23 27.54 23.11
N GLU A 219 13.82 26.80 22.17
CA GLU A 219 14.75 27.30 21.16
C GLU A 219 14.05 27.90 19.93
N GLY A 220 12.71 27.91 19.89
CA GLY A 220 11.91 28.50 18.82
C GLY A 220 11.66 27.57 17.62
N VAL A 221 11.92 26.27 17.75
CA VAL A 221 11.63 25.28 16.69
C VAL A 221 10.15 24.91 16.76
N LEU A 222 9.45 25.01 15.64
CA LEU A 222 8.08 24.53 15.50
C LEU A 222 8.12 23.03 15.14
N VAL A 223 7.57 22.18 15.99
CA VAL A 223 7.60 20.72 15.89
C VAL A 223 6.18 20.20 15.69
N GLY A 224 5.93 19.54 14.56
CA GLY A 224 4.74 18.78 14.25
C GLY A 224 4.93 17.32 14.67
N SER A 225 4.06 16.78 15.52
CA SER A 225 4.12 15.39 15.97
C SER A 225 2.77 14.69 15.99
N THR A 226 2.77 13.40 15.71
CA THR A 226 1.62 12.51 15.88
C THR A 226 1.30 12.29 17.37
N PRO A 227 0.09 11.79 17.72
CA PRO A 227 -0.31 11.61 19.12
C PRO A 227 0.55 10.61 19.92
N ASP A 228 1.26 9.70 19.24
CA ASP A 228 2.23 8.77 19.86
C ASP A 228 3.61 9.41 20.09
N GLY A 229 3.78 10.69 19.74
CA GLY A 229 4.98 11.49 20.01
C GLY A 229 6.08 11.37 18.96
N LYS A 230 5.79 10.83 17.76
CA LYS A 230 6.75 10.84 16.66
C LYS A 230 6.76 12.21 15.97
N GLU A 231 7.94 12.77 15.79
CA GLU A 231 8.12 14.00 15.02
C GLU A 231 7.95 13.73 13.52
N VAL A 232 7.20 14.59 12.84
CA VAL A 232 6.90 14.49 11.40
C VAL A 232 7.55 15.64 10.64
N VAL A 233 7.33 16.88 11.06
CA VAL A 233 7.90 18.07 10.43
C VAL A 233 8.45 18.99 11.51
N ASN A 234 9.68 19.45 11.34
CA ASN A 234 10.26 20.50 12.16
C ASN A 234 10.58 21.72 11.29
N VAL A 235 10.19 22.91 11.73
CA VAL A 235 10.54 24.18 11.10
C VAL A 235 11.31 25.03 12.08
N LYS A 236 12.55 25.35 11.72
CA LYS A 236 13.50 26.07 12.57
C LYS A 236 13.86 27.41 11.94
N PRO A 237 13.51 28.55 12.56
CA PRO A 237 14.02 29.83 12.14
C PRO A 237 15.51 29.94 12.50
N GLY A 238 16.30 30.47 11.58
CA GLY A 238 17.69 30.85 11.81
C GLY A 238 17.81 32.29 12.34
N THR A 239 19.04 32.79 12.40
CA THR A 239 19.30 34.14 12.90
C THR A 239 18.99 35.19 11.82
N PRO A 240 18.11 36.18 12.07
CA PRO A 240 17.79 37.21 11.10
C PRO A 240 19.00 38.11 10.81
N VAL A 241 19.12 38.53 9.56
CA VAL A 241 20.14 39.49 9.10
C VAL A 241 19.43 40.70 8.51
N THR A 242 19.63 41.88 9.10
CA THR A 242 19.06 43.15 8.62
C THR A 242 20.15 43.99 7.96
N GLU A 243 19.97 44.33 6.68
CA GLU A 243 20.89 45.21 5.94
C GLU A 243 20.18 45.90 4.76
N ASN A 244 20.49 47.18 4.52
CA ASN A 244 20.07 47.93 3.33
C ASN A 244 18.55 47.97 3.10
N GLY A 245 17.78 48.12 4.17
CA GLY A 245 16.32 48.21 4.09
C GLY A 245 15.63 46.85 3.99
N LYS A 246 16.32 45.74 4.30
CA LYS A 246 15.79 44.37 4.22
C LYS A 246 16.20 43.53 5.43
N THR A 247 15.30 42.66 5.87
CA THR A 247 15.62 41.58 6.81
C THR A 247 15.51 40.24 6.11
N THR A 248 16.57 39.44 6.18
CA THR A 248 16.58 38.06 5.70
C THR A 248 16.46 37.12 6.89
N VAL A 249 15.47 36.23 6.89
CA VAL A 249 15.27 35.20 7.90
C VAL A 249 15.59 33.85 7.28
N PRO A 250 16.79 33.28 7.52
CA PRO A 250 17.07 31.91 7.11
C PRO A 250 16.17 30.95 7.88
N TYR A 251 15.83 29.81 7.30
CA TYR A 251 15.09 28.76 7.98
C TYR A 251 15.53 27.39 7.47
N GLU A 252 15.20 26.37 8.27
CA GLU A 252 15.42 24.96 7.99
C GLU A 252 14.11 24.21 8.21
N VAL A 253 13.69 23.44 7.23
CA VAL A 253 12.56 22.51 7.31
C VAL A 253 13.14 21.10 7.29
N GLU A 254 12.82 20.31 8.30
CA GLU A 254 13.21 18.91 8.41
C GLU A 254 11.95 18.04 8.41
N LEU A 255 11.76 17.28 7.34
CA LEU A 255 10.73 16.25 7.23
C LEU A 255 11.33 14.95 7.77
N LYS A 256 10.73 14.42 8.84
CA LYS A 256 11.21 13.26 9.61
C LYS A 256 10.37 12.01 9.42
N ALA A 257 9.13 12.17 8.98
CA ALA A 257 8.23 11.08 8.69
C ALA A 257 7.34 11.44 7.49
N PRO A 258 6.81 10.43 6.76
CA PRO A 258 5.92 10.64 5.63
C PRO A 258 4.67 11.40 6.04
N VAL A 259 4.09 12.17 5.13
CA VAL A 259 2.82 12.88 5.34
C VAL A 259 1.77 12.34 4.37
N ASP A 260 0.52 12.23 4.84
CA ASP A 260 -0.52 11.64 4.00
C ASP A 260 -1.00 12.68 2.96
N HIS A 261 -1.05 12.28 1.68
CA HIS A 261 -1.57 13.10 0.58
C HIS A 261 -3.05 12.80 0.29
N ASP A 262 -3.76 13.78 -0.32
CA ASP A 262 -5.15 13.57 -0.75
C ASP A 262 -5.20 12.70 -2.01
N SER A 263 -5.45 11.41 -1.81
CA SER A 263 -5.55 10.40 -2.87
C SER A 263 -6.74 10.57 -3.83
N SER A 264 -7.63 11.54 -3.57
CA SER A 264 -8.67 11.92 -4.52
C SER A 264 -8.21 12.91 -5.58
N THR A 265 -7.01 13.50 -5.40
CA THR A 265 -6.43 14.47 -6.33
C THR A 265 -5.31 13.85 -7.16
N SER A 266 -5.10 14.36 -8.38
CA SER A 266 -3.95 13.97 -9.20
C SER A 266 -2.66 14.67 -8.76
N ASP A 267 -2.76 15.65 -7.86
CA ASP A 267 -1.65 16.48 -7.43
C ASP A 267 -0.92 15.77 -6.29
N LYS A 268 0.28 15.29 -6.60
CA LYS A 268 1.21 14.56 -5.72
C LYS A 268 1.95 15.48 -4.75
N THR A 269 1.26 16.50 -4.27
CA THR A 269 1.87 17.58 -3.48
C THR A 269 0.94 18.11 -2.41
N LEU A 270 1.48 18.34 -1.22
CA LEU A 270 0.80 18.96 -0.08
C LEU A 270 1.47 20.28 0.30
N ASP A 271 0.75 21.39 0.16
CA ASP A 271 1.24 22.71 0.55
C ASP A 271 0.97 23.01 2.04
N LEU A 272 2.04 23.23 2.80
CA LEU A 272 2.01 23.65 4.21
C LEU A 272 2.30 25.15 4.30
N ASP A 273 1.26 25.96 4.55
CA ASP A 273 1.35 27.42 4.64
C ASP A 273 1.60 27.87 6.10
N PHE A 274 2.87 27.99 6.48
CA PHE A 274 3.30 28.45 7.80
C PHE A 274 3.26 29.97 7.90
N GLY A 275 2.54 30.48 8.90
CA GLY A 275 2.56 31.92 9.21
C GLY A 275 3.84 32.31 9.93
N ILE A 276 4.38 33.49 9.66
CA ILE A 276 5.59 34.03 10.29
C ILE A 276 5.27 35.39 10.86
N THR A 277 5.46 35.54 12.17
CA THR A 277 5.22 36.78 12.89
C THR A 277 6.53 37.39 13.36
N THR A 278 6.72 38.66 13.03
CA THR A 278 7.82 39.50 13.53
C THR A 278 7.28 40.83 14.05
N ASN A 279 8.07 41.56 14.83
CA ASN A 279 7.69 42.91 15.28
C ASN A 279 7.77 43.98 14.17
N VAL A 280 8.28 43.65 12.98
CA VAL A 280 8.35 44.53 11.80
C VAL A 280 7.35 44.14 10.70
N GLY A 281 6.62 43.03 10.88
CA GLY A 281 5.53 42.57 10.01
C GLY A 281 5.39 41.05 9.90
N ASP A 282 4.24 40.62 9.40
CA ASP A 282 3.94 39.20 9.14
C ASP A 282 4.28 38.80 7.70
N SER A 283 4.61 37.52 7.49
CA SER A 283 4.87 36.88 6.20
C SER A 283 4.45 35.40 6.26
N ASN A 284 4.52 34.69 5.13
CA ASN A 284 4.19 33.27 5.05
C ASN A 284 5.31 32.48 4.36
N LEU A 285 5.53 31.25 4.83
CA LEU A 285 6.39 30.25 4.21
C LEU A 285 5.49 29.10 3.74
N VAL A 286 5.50 28.81 2.43
CA VAL A 286 4.81 27.64 1.89
C VAL A 286 5.85 26.54 1.67
N VAL A 287 5.68 25.42 2.37
CA VAL A 287 6.46 24.21 2.11
C VAL A 287 5.58 23.24 1.32
N THR A 288 5.92 23.04 0.06
CA THR A 288 5.32 22.00 -0.77
C THR A 288 6.01 20.68 -0.47
N VAL A 289 5.28 19.73 0.09
CA VAL A 289 5.75 18.37 0.28
C VAL A 289 5.34 17.56 -0.94
N GLU A 290 6.30 17.06 -1.71
CA GLU A 290 6.05 16.13 -2.82
C GLU A 290 5.93 14.71 -2.27
N ASP A 291 4.81 14.09 -2.60
CA ASP A 291 4.47 12.71 -2.34
C ASP A 291 5.49 11.75 -2.97
N ASP A 292 5.70 10.61 -2.33
CA ASP A 292 6.61 9.58 -2.80
C ASP A 292 5.91 8.36 -3.36
N ALA A 293 5.40 8.56 -4.56
CA ALA A 293 4.77 7.49 -5.34
C ALA A 293 5.65 6.24 -5.46
N SER A 294 4.99 5.08 -5.32
CA SER A 294 5.58 3.78 -5.63
C SER A 294 6.26 3.76 -6.99
N GLY A 295 7.36 3.02 -7.08
CA GLY A 295 8.13 2.85 -8.30
C GLY A 295 8.07 1.40 -8.78
N SER A 296 7.92 1.20 -10.08
CA SER A 296 8.08 -0.10 -10.71
C SER A 296 8.59 0.05 -12.15
N THR A 297 9.30 -0.98 -12.64
CA THR A 297 9.77 -1.04 -14.03
C THR A 297 9.51 -2.41 -14.63
N ASP A 298 9.23 -2.46 -15.93
CA ASP A 298 9.02 -3.72 -16.64
C ASP A 298 10.25 -4.64 -16.55
N THR A 299 10.00 -5.92 -16.34
CA THR A 299 11.05 -6.95 -16.16
C THR A 299 10.87 -8.05 -17.18
N GLU A 300 11.99 -8.56 -17.71
CA GLU A 300 11.99 -9.67 -18.65
C GLU A 300 12.88 -10.81 -18.10
N ALA A 301 12.28 -11.98 -17.94
CA ALA A 301 12.95 -13.19 -17.47
C ALA A 301 13.14 -14.17 -18.63
N THR A 302 14.35 -14.71 -18.77
CA THR A 302 14.68 -15.70 -19.82
C THR A 302 14.88 -17.09 -19.22
N VAL A 303 14.14 -18.07 -19.72
CA VAL A 303 14.36 -19.48 -19.36
C VAL A 303 15.62 -20.00 -20.06
N ILE A 304 16.66 -20.35 -19.32
CA ILE A 304 17.84 -21.06 -19.85
C ILE A 304 17.62 -22.56 -19.63
N VAL A 305 17.18 -23.27 -20.67
CA VAL A 305 16.95 -24.72 -20.58
C VAL A 305 18.25 -25.47 -20.94
N ALA A 306 18.98 -25.95 -19.93
CA ALA A 306 19.72 -27.21 -20.09
C ALA A 306 18.66 -28.31 -20.31
N GLU A 307 18.86 -29.25 -21.26
CA GLU A 307 17.82 -30.20 -21.72
C GLU A 307 16.86 -30.63 -20.59
N ASN A 308 15.62 -30.12 -20.60
CA ASN A 308 14.64 -30.39 -19.54
C ASN A 308 14.22 -31.87 -19.63
N THR A 309 14.79 -32.71 -18.77
CA THR A 309 14.48 -34.15 -18.66
C THR A 309 13.95 -34.50 -17.28
N PHE A 310 13.02 -35.43 -17.19
CA PHE A 310 12.45 -35.88 -15.91
C PHE A 310 12.34 -37.40 -15.87
N TYR A 311 13.31 -38.04 -15.21
CA TYR A 311 13.34 -39.49 -15.02
C TYR A 311 13.27 -39.81 -13.54
N ALA A 312 12.27 -40.60 -13.13
CA ALA A 312 12.09 -40.93 -11.72
C ALA A 312 11.70 -42.39 -11.50
N ASN A 313 12.19 -42.94 -10.39
CA ASN A 313 11.80 -44.24 -9.84
C ASN A 313 11.15 -44.00 -8.48
N VAL A 314 9.85 -44.25 -8.39
CA VAL A 314 9.06 -44.01 -7.18
C VAL A 314 8.75 -45.34 -6.52
N VAL A 315 9.27 -45.57 -5.33
CA VAL A 315 9.01 -46.79 -4.56
C VAL A 315 8.15 -46.43 -3.37
N ILE A 316 7.03 -47.14 -3.17
CA ILE A 316 6.08 -46.86 -2.09
C ILE A 316 5.83 -48.14 -1.32
N SER A 317 6.14 -48.13 -0.03
CA SER A 317 5.78 -49.21 0.89
C SER A 317 4.80 -48.67 1.94
N LEU A 318 3.55 -49.13 1.86
CA LEU A 318 2.45 -48.68 2.72
C LEU A 318 2.10 -49.74 3.76
N ASP A 319 1.92 -49.31 5.01
CA ASP A 319 1.44 -50.17 6.09
C ASP A 319 -0.05 -50.50 5.92
N PHE A 320 -0.37 -51.79 5.98
CA PHE A 320 -1.70 -52.39 5.91
C PHE A 320 -2.05 -53.08 7.23
N SER A 321 -1.37 -52.71 8.32
CA SER A 321 -1.63 -53.25 9.65
C SER A 321 -2.92 -52.69 10.25
N THR A 322 -3.40 -53.32 11.33
CA THR A 322 -4.67 -52.89 11.97
C THR A 322 -4.60 -51.50 12.61
N SER A 323 -3.42 -50.97 12.88
CA SER A 323 -3.29 -49.58 13.35
C SER A 323 -3.74 -48.58 12.28
N MET A 324 -3.53 -48.88 11.00
CA MET A 324 -3.93 -48.03 9.87
C MET A 324 -5.45 -47.97 9.66
N GLU A 325 -6.24 -48.78 10.36
CA GLU A 325 -7.71 -48.69 10.34
C GLU A 325 -8.30 -47.62 11.26
N GLN A 326 -7.48 -46.98 12.10
CA GLN A 326 -7.94 -45.96 13.05
C GLN A 326 -8.55 -44.76 12.32
N ARG A 327 -9.63 -44.21 12.89
CA ARG A 327 -10.39 -43.06 12.37
C ARG A 327 -10.04 -41.78 13.10
N ASP A 328 -8.77 -41.44 13.08
CA ASP A 328 -8.18 -40.24 13.67
C ASP A 328 -7.22 -39.56 12.68
N SER A 329 -7.52 -39.68 11.39
CA SER A 329 -6.73 -39.10 10.28
C SER A 329 -6.70 -37.57 10.25
N GLY A 330 -7.50 -36.87 11.06
CA GLY A 330 -7.68 -35.42 10.97
C GLY A 330 -8.55 -34.97 9.79
N ILE A 331 -8.93 -35.88 8.88
CA ILE A 331 -9.66 -35.59 7.65
C ILE A 331 -11.10 -36.11 7.78
N LYS A 332 -12.10 -35.26 7.56
CA LYS A 332 -13.52 -35.66 7.56
C LYS A 332 -13.81 -36.61 6.39
N ASP A 333 -14.55 -37.69 6.64
CA ASP A 333 -15.01 -38.64 5.63
C ASP A 333 -16.33 -38.12 5.01
N PRO A 334 -16.31 -37.63 3.75
CA PRO A 334 -17.51 -37.06 3.12
C PRO A 334 -18.59 -38.13 2.85
N ALA A 335 -18.23 -39.42 2.84
CA ALA A 335 -19.19 -40.50 2.67
C ALA A 335 -19.97 -40.83 3.97
N GLN A 336 -19.58 -40.23 5.11
CA GLN A 336 -20.17 -40.49 6.42
C GLN A 336 -20.91 -39.26 6.95
N GLN A 337 -22.21 -39.39 7.21
CA GLN A 337 -23.07 -38.24 7.55
C GLN A 337 -22.86 -37.61 8.94
N ASN A 338 -21.94 -38.13 9.77
CA ASN A 338 -21.78 -37.71 11.17
C ASN A 338 -20.44 -37.03 11.48
N GLY A 339 -19.71 -36.52 10.48
CA GLY A 339 -18.39 -35.89 10.69
C GLY A 339 -17.31 -36.88 11.16
N ILE A 340 -17.54 -38.17 10.92
CA ILE A 340 -16.58 -39.24 11.19
C ILE A 340 -15.35 -39.00 10.32
N GLN A 341 -14.15 -39.19 10.88
CA GLN A 341 -12.92 -39.03 10.12
C GLN A 341 -12.66 -40.25 9.22
N LYS A 342 -11.92 -40.05 8.12
CA LYS A 342 -11.42 -41.12 7.26
C LYS A 342 -10.52 -42.06 8.07
N LYS A 343 -10.41 -43.32 7.66
CA LYS A 343 -9.35 -44.19 8.19
C LYS A 343 -8.00 -43.63 7.77
N ARG A 344 -6.97 -43.81 8.60
CA ARG A 344 -5.57 -43.51 8.27
C ARG A 344 -5.17 -44.10 6.92
N TYR A 345 -5.53 -45.36 6.68
CA TYR A 345 -5.33 -46.05 5.41
C TYR A 345 -5.95 -45.31 4.21
N ASP A 346 -7.23 -44.94 4.28
CA ASP A 346 -7.93 -44.29 3.18
C ASP A 346 -7.32 -42.89 2.91
N ALA A 347 -6.96 -42.17 3.97
CA ALA A 347 -6.26 -40.89 3.87
C ALA A 347 -4.85 -41.03 3.26
N ALA A 348 -4.11 -42.09 3.59
CA ALA A 348 -2.81 -42.37 3.00
C ALA A 348 -2.90 -42.68 1.50
N LEU A 349 -3.92 -43.43 1.07
CA LEU A 349 -4.17 -43.66 -0.35
C LEU A 349 -4.51 -42.35 -1.09
N ASP A 350 -5.28 -41.45 -0.47
CA ASP A 350 -5.57 -40.13 -1.04
C ASP A 350 -4.32 -39.27 -1.20
N ALA A 351 -3.44 -39.30 -0.20
CA ALA A 351 -2.16 -38.59 -0.27
C ALA A 351 -1.22 -39.17 -1.35
N ILE A 352 -1.15 -40.51 -1.47
CA ILE A 352 -0.37 -41.18 -2.52
C ILE A 352 -0.90 -40.82 -3.91
N ASP A 353 -2.22 -40.83 -4.10
CA ASP A 353 -2.85 -40.47 -5.38
C ASP A 353 -2.50 -39.02 -5.78
N THR A 354 -2.55 -38.10 -4.82
CA THR A 354 -2.15 -36.69 -5.00
C THR A 354 -0.66 -36.57 -5.36
N MET A 355 0.21 -37.34 -4.70
CA MET A 355 1.63 -37.40 -5.03
C MET A 355 1.87 -37.94 -6.46
N LEU A 356 1.13 -38.98 -6.87
CA LEU A 356 1.22 -39.53 -8.23
C LEU A 356 0.67 -38.55 -9.28
N ASP A 357 -0.33 -37.72 -8.94
CA ASP A 357 -0.72 -36.58 -9.77
C ASP A 357 0.46 -35.60 -9.93
N LYS A 358 1.18 -35.30 -8.85
CA LYS A 358 2.34 -34.40 -8.92
C LYS A 358 3.48 -34.96 -9.78
N TYR A 359 3.81 -36.25 -9.66
CA TYR A 359 4.77 -36.89 -10.57
C TYR A 359 4.29 -36.89 -12.03
N GLN A 360 2.99 -37.00 -12.28
CA GLN A 360 2.42 -36.88 -13.62
C GLN A 360 2.58 -35.45 -14.16
N GLU A 361 2.33 -34.42 -13.33
CA GLU A 361 2.58 -33.02 -13.71
C GLU A 361 4.04 -32.79 -14.12
N GLN A 362 5.00 -33.36 -13.38
CA GLN A 362 6.43 -33.24 -13.72
C GLN A 362 6.82 -34.05 -14.97
N LEU A 363 6.23 -35.22 -15.18
CA LEU A 363 6.46 -36.00 -16.40
C LEU A 363 5.87 -35.31 -17.63
N ASP A 364 4.73 -34.66 -17.49
CA ASP A 364 4.10 -33.95 -18.60
C ASP A 364 4.84 -32.63 -18.91
N SER A 365 5.61 -32.07 -17.97
CA SER A 365 6.36 -30.81 -18.16
C SER A 365 7.59 -30.94 -19.07
N VAL A 366 8.00 -32.17 -19.39
CA VAL A 366 9.14 -32.46 -20.27
C VAL A 366 8.70 -32.91 -21.66
N ALA A 367 9.58 -32.72 -22.66
CA ALA A 367 9.27 -33.09 -24.03
C ALA A 367 8.96 -34.61 -24.17
N PRO A 368 8.15 -35.02 -25.16
CA PRO A 368 7.87 -36.43 -25.41
C PRO A 368 9.18 -37.22 -25.61
N GLY A 369 9.36 -38.30 -24.84
CA GLY A 369 10.56 -39.12 -24.84
C GLY A 369 11.75 -38.58 -24.04
N LYS A 370 11.58 -37.44 -23.35
CA LYS A 370 12.57 -36.84 -22.44
C LYS A 370 12.22 -37.04 -20.97
N GLY A 371 11.27 -37.91 -20.67
CA GLY A 371 10.97 -38.33 -19.30
C GLY A 371 10.33 -39.70 -19.24
N GLU A 372 10.46 -40.34 -18.08
CA GLU A 372 9.82 -41.61 -17.74
C GLU A 372 9.71 -41.72 -16.22
N VAL A 373 8.56 -42.13 -15.72
CA VAL A 373 8.35 -42.43 -14.29
C VAL A 373 7.86 -43.87 -14.16
N GLN A 374 8.60 -44.67 -13.40
CA GLN A 374 8.22 -46.03 -13.05
C GLN A 374 7.93 -46.11 -11.55
N VAL A 375 6.85 -46.79 -11.19
CA VAL A 375 6.38 -46.89 -9.80
C VAL A 375 6.43 -48.34 -9.33
N ASN A 376 6.97 -48.56 -8.15
CA ASN A 376 6.91 -49.82 -7.40
C ASN A 376 6.02 -49.62 -6.18
N LEU A 377 4.97 -50.43 -6.02
CA LEU A 377 4.06 -50.35 -4.87
C LEU A 377 4.06 -51.67 -4.11
N SER A 378 4.31 -51.62 -2.80
CA SER A 378 4.20 -52.75 -1.88
C SER A 378 3.34 -52.41 -0.68
N GLY A 379 2.60 -53.41 -0.19
CA GLY A 379 1.86 -53.34 1.07
C GLY A 379 2.48 -54.28 2.09
N PHE A 380 2.54 -53.87 3.36
CA PHE A 380 3.08 -54.70 4.43
C PHE A 380 2.26 -54.69 5.71
N ALA A 381 2.34 -55.77 6.47
CA ALA A 381 1.83 -55.93 7.83
C ALA A 381 2.69 -57.01 8.53
N GLU A 382 2.15 -58.19 8.86
CA GLU A 382 2.96 -59.36 9.26
C GLU A 382 3.80 -59.90 8.09
N PHE A 383 3.28 -59.76 6.87
CA PHE A 383 3.91 -60.11 5.60
C PHE A 383 4.00 -58.88 4.70
N ALA A 384 4.85 -58.91 3.67
CA ALA A 384 4.91 -57.89 2.63
C ALA A 384 4.67 -58.50 1.25
N THR A 385 4.08 -57.73 0.34
CA THR A 385 3.80 -58.15 -1.04
C THR A 385 3.77 -56.96 -1.98
N GLN A 386 4.16 -57.18 -3.24
CA GLN A 386 3.84 -56.27 -4.33
C GLN A 386 2.33 -56.09 -4.50
N LEU A 387 1.93 -54.88 -4.88
CA LEU A 387 0.57 -54.50 -5.22
C LEU A 387 0.50 -54.35 -6.74
N ASN A 388 -0.29 -55.21 -7.39
CA ASN A 388 -0.34 -55.31 -8.85
C ASN A 388 -1.76 -55.15 -9.37
N LEU A 389 -1.88 -54.83 -10.65
CA LEU A 389 -3.12 -55.00 -11.40
C LEU A 389 -3.54 -56.48 -11.39
N LYS A 390 -4.85 -56.72 -11.50
CA LYS A 390 -5.41 -58.07 -11.49
C LYS A 390 -4.80 -58.92 -12.62
N ASP A 391 -4.42 -60.15 -12.29
CA ASP A 391 -3.80 -61.13 -13.21
C ASP A 391 -2.42 -60.70 -13.79
N GLN A 392 -1.83 -59.60 -13.29
CA GLN A 392 -0.50 -59.12 -13.64
C GLN A 392 0.51 -59.46 -12.53
N LYS A 393 1.77 -59.68 -12.90
CA LYS A 393 2.88 -59.92 -11.97
C LYS A 393 4.00 -58.88 -12.14
N GLU A 394 3.63 -57.69 -12.60
CA GLU A 394 4.56 -56.60 -12.85
C GLU A 394 4.97 -55.96 -11.52
N THR A 395 6.25 -56.01 -11.17
CA THR A 395 6.77 -55.32 -9.98
C THR A 395 6.88 -53.81 -10.20
N TRP A 396 7.02 -53.36 -11.44
CA TRP A 396 7.12 -51.95 -11.80
C TRP A 396 6.03 -51.61 -12.81
N VAL A 397 5.36 -50.49 -12.59
CA VAL A 397 4.22 -50.08 -13.39
C VAL A 397 4.31 -48.60 -13.76
N SER A 398 3.58 -48.22 -14.82
CA SER A 398 3.44 -46.82 -15.21
C SER A 398 2.70 -46.00 -14.15
N LEU A 399 2.83 -44.67 -14.18
CA LEU A 399 2.04 -43.78 -13.31
C LEU A 399 0.52 -44.03 -13.42
N SER A 400 0.01 -44.26 -14.64
CA SER A 400 -1.41 -44.54 -14.85
C SER A 400 -1.87 -45.87 -14.23
N ASP A 401 -1.02 -46.89 -14.29
CA ASP A 401 -1.32 -48.19 -13.68
C ASP A 401 -1.20 -48.12 -12.17
N ALA A 402 -0.23 -47.37 -11.64
CA ALA A 402 -0.10 -47.08 -10.20
C ALA A 402 -1.37 -46.42 -9.64
N LYS A 403 -1.91 -45.40 -10.33
CA LYS A 403 -3.18 -44.77 -9.94
C LYS A 403 -4.35 -45.75 -9.98
N THR A 404 -4.37 -46.64 -10.97
CA THR A 404 -5.38 -47.71 -11.05
C THR A 404 -5.27 -48.68 -9.88
N ILE A 405 -4.05 -49.05 -9.47
CA ILE A 405 -3.81 -49.88 -8.28
C ILE A 405 -4.31 -49.16 -7.02
N VAL A 406 -3.92 -47.89 -6.81
CA VAL A 406 -4.37 -47.08 -5.66
C VAL A 406 -5.90 -46.97 -5.60
N ALA A 407 -6.57 -46.74 -6.72
CA ALA A 407 -8.03 -46.76 -6.81
C ALA A 407 -8.62 -48.13 -6.44
N GLY A 408 -8.04 -49.23 -6.94
CA GLY A 408 -8.47 -50.59 -6.62
C GLY A 408 -8.19 -51.02 -5.16
N LEU A 409 -7.23 -50.38 -4.49
CA LEU A 409 -7.00 -50.56 -3.05
C LEU A 409 -8.11 -49.89 -2.22
N ARG A 410 -8.60 -48.72 -2.67
CA ARG A 410 -9.73 -48.00 -2.03
C ARG A 410 -11.04 -48.79 -2.13
N ASP A 411 -11.34 -49.35 -3.29
CA ASP A 411 -12.59 -50.10 -3.54
C ASP A 411 -12.51 -51.60 -3.21
N TRP A 412 -11.36 -52.03 -2.68
CA TRP A 412 -11.04 -53.40 -2.26
C TRP A 412 -10.87 -54.41 -3.39
N SER A 413 -10.96 -54.01 -4.66
CA SER A 413 -10.84 -54.93 -5.80
C SER A 413 -9.43 -55.43 -6.06
N LEU A 414 -8.40 -54.68 -5.64
CA LEU A 414 -6.97 -55.01 -5.82
C LEU A 414 -6.21 -55.18 -4.50
N ARG A 415 -6.92 -55.30 -3.37
CA ARG A 415 -6.27 -55.68 -2.12
C ARG A 415 -5.77 -57.12 -2.22
N PRO A 416 -4.56 -57.43 -1.73
CA PRO A 416 -4.05 -58.80 -1.76
C PRO A 416 -5.00 -59.77 -1.05
N GLU A 417 -5.29 -60.92 -1.69
CA GLU A 417 -6.03 -62.02 -1.06
C GLU A 417 -5.14 -62.70 0.00
N TRP A 418 -5.22 -62.23 1.25
CA TRP A 418 -4.59 -62.90 2.38
C TRP A 418 -5.54 -63.94 2.97
N ASP A 419 -5.07 -65.20 2.98
CA ASP A 419 -5.83 -66.43 3.25
C ASP A 419 -6.87 -66.34 4.40
N LEU A 420 -8.06 -66.86 4.12
CA LEU A 420 -9.33 -66.69 4.84
C LEU A 420 -9.40 -67.40 6.20
N ASP A 421 -8.35 -68.11 6.62
CA ASP A 421 -8.26 -68.72 7.96
C ASP A 421 -7.66 -67.78 9.02
N ARG A 422 -7.09 -66.63 8.64
CA ARG A 422 -6.56 -65.60 9.56
C ARG A 422 -7.04 -64.17 9.31
N GLY A 423 -8.00 -63.97 8.42
CA GLY A 423 -8.91 -62.83 8.37
C GLY A 423 -8.30 -61.43 8.41
N GLY A 424 -8.01 -60.87 7.22
CA GLY A 424 -7.81 -59.44 7.02
C GLY A 424 -6.43 -58.91 7.40
N ILE A 425 -6.19 -57.65 7.01
CA ILE A 425 -5.23 -56.67 7.58
C ILE A 425 -4.36 -57.32 8.65
N GLY A 426 -3.08 -57.59 8.33
CA GLY A 426 -2.20 -58.22 9.30
C GLY A 426 -2.26 -57.44 10.61
N VAL A 427 -2.49 -58.12 11.73
CA VAL A 427 -2.61 -57.43 13.03
C VAL A 427 -1.33 -56.67 13.36
N ASN A 428 -0.22 -57.16 12.82
CA ASN A 428 1.12 -56.76 13.18
C ASN A 428 1.81 -55.93 12.09
N THR A 429 2.87 -55.24 12.48
CA THR A 429 3.70 -54.36 11.66
C THR A 429 5.13 -54.90 11.64
N ASN A 430 5.62 -55.28 10.45
CA ASN A 430 6.95 -55.87 10.24
C ASN A 430 7.76 -55.06 9.21
N TYR A 431 8.74 -54.29 9.70
CA TYR A 431 9.54 -53.40 8.86
C TYR A 431 10.57 -54.16 8.03
N ASP A 432 11.21 -55.19 8.57
CA ASP A 432 12.17 -56.02 7.84
C ASP A 432 11.55 -56.68 6.60
N ARG A 433 10.30 -57.16 6.72
CA ARG A 433 9.54 -57.69 5.57
C ARG A 433 9.31 -56.65 4.50
N ALA A 434 8.90 -55.46 4.89
CA ALA A 434 8.61 -54.37 3.99
C ALA A 434 9.86 -53.99 3.17
N LEU A 435 10.99 -53.82 3.85
CA LEU A 435 12.25 -53.45 3.20
C LEU A 435 12.83 -54.59 2.35
N GLN A 436 12.72 -55.85 2.79
CA GLN A 436 13.14 -57.00 1.97
C GLN A 436 12.32 -57.13 0.69
N GLU A 437 11.04 -56.80 0.74
CA GLU A 437 10.18 -56.80 -0.44
C GLU A 437 10.60 -55.71 -1.43
N VAL A 438 10.95 -54.51 -0.95
CA VAL A 438 11.52 -53.43 -1.76
C VAL A 438 12.86 -53.81 -2.39
N VAL A 439 13.79 -54.38 -1.60
CA VAL A 439 15.08 -54.86 -2.11
C VAL A 439 14.87 -55.93 -3.19
N ASN A 440 13.95 -56.87 -2.97
CA ASN A 440 13.65 -57.92 -3.93
C ASN A 440 13.06 -57.37 -5.23
N SER A 441 12.09 -56.46 -5.15
CA SER A 441 11.40 -55.91 -6.33
C SER A 441 12.30 -55.00 -7.16
N TYR A 442 13.24 -54.29 -6.52
CA TYR A 442 14.19 -53.45 -7.21
C TYR A 442 15.29 -54.27 -7.91
N LEU A 443 15.84 -55.30 -7.23
CA LEU A 443 16.95 -56.11 -7.77
C LEU A 443 16.47 -57.21 -8.73
N ASN A 444 15.28 -57.77 -8.52
CA ASN A 444 14.72 -58.87 -9.30
C ASN A 444 13.33 -58.52 -9.87
N PRO A 445 13.21 -57.45 -10.69
CA PRO A 445 11.93 -57.02 -11.22
C PRO A 445 11.27 -58.15 -12.02
N GLN A 446 9.97 -58.34 -11.79
CA GLN A 446 9.11 -59.27 -12.49
C GLN A 446 8.24 -58.51 -13.50
N GLY A 447 7.95 -59.13 -14.64
CA GLY A 447 7.17 -58.51 -15.71
C GLY A 447 8.04 -57.84 -16.78
N ASN A 448 7.44 -56.93 -17.55
CA ASN A 448 8.11 -56.29 -18.69
C ASN A 448 8.83 -54.98 -18.32
N ASN A 449 8.51 -54.40 -17.17
CA ASN A 449 9.04 -53.12 -16.72
C ASN A 449 10.01 -53.32 -15.53
N GLY A 450 10.87 -52.33 -15.32
CA GLY A 450 11.80 -52.26 -14.20
C GLY A 450 12.07 -50.79 -13.85
N PRO A 451 12.98 -50.50 -12.91
CA PRO A 451 13.38 -49.13 -12.65
C PRO A 451 13.97 -48.50 -13.92
N VAL A 452 13.63 -47.24 -14.15
CA VAL A 452 14.14 -46.39 -15.24
C VAL A 452 15.66 -46.37 -15.21
N LYS A 453 16.27 -46.62 -16.37
CA LYS A 453 17.72 -46.59 -16.59
C LYS A 453 18.01 -45.89 -17.91
N VAL A 454 18.47 -44.65 -17.83
CA VAL A 454 18.83 -43.83 -19.00
C VAL A 454 20.28 -43.36 -18.84
N ASP A 455 21.15 -43.79 -19.76
CA ASP A 455 22.58 -43.47 -19.70
C ASP A 455 22.81 -41.95 -19.80
N GLY A 456 23.50 -41.40 -18.80
CA GLY A 456 23.87 -39.98 -18.78
C GLY A 456 22.77 -39.01 -18.36
N ALA A 457 21.55 -39.50 -18.09
CA ALA A 457 20.48 -38.69 -17.51
C ALA A 457 20.53 -38.71 -15.98
N HIS A 458 20.09 -37.61 -15.35
CA HIS A 458 19.78 -37.60 -13.92
C HIS A 458 18.48 -38.38 -13.70
N ILE A 459 18.48 -39.28 -12.71
CA ILE A 459 17.32 -40.11 -12.36
C ILE A 459 17.07 -39.97 -10.86
N ASP A 460 15.90 -39.45 -10.51
CA ASP A 460 15.47 -39.31 -9.13
C ASP A 460 14.91 -40.65 -8.63
N ASN A 461 15.64 -41.32 -7.74
CA ASN A 461 15.19 -42.54 -7.09
C ASN A 461 14.70 -42.18 -5.69
N THR A 462 13.40 -42.32 -5.43
CA THR A 462 12.80 -41.94 -4.14
C THR A 462 11.95 -43.09 -3.60
N PHE A 463 12.20 -43.45 -2.35
CA PHE A 463 11.44 -44.43 -1.59
C PHE A 463 10.65 -43.75 -0.49
N TYR A 464 9.35 -44.03 -0.42
CA TYR A 464 8.43 -43.57 0.61
C TYR A 464 8.00 -44.76 1.46
N PHE A 465 8.39 -44.74 2.73
CA PHE A 465 7.97 -45.70 3.73
C PHE A 465 6.89 -45.07 4.60
N ILE A 466 5.65 -45.56 4.52
CA ILE A 466 4.50 -44.94 5.19
C ILE A 466 3.93 -45.92 6.22
N SER A 467 4.02 -45.55 7.51
CA SER A 467 3.58 -46.35 8.65
C SER A 467 3.00 -45.45 9.74
N ASP A 468 2.19 -46.01 10.63
CA ASP A 468 1.53 -45.27 11.73
C ASP A 468 1.81 -45.85 13.13
N GLY A 469 2.74 -46.80 13.23
CA GLY A 469 2.97 -47.57 14.44
C GLY A 469 4.41 -48.01 14.68
N GLU A 470 4.67 -48.53 15.87
CA GLU A 470 5.91 -49.23 16.18
C GLU A 470 5.88 -50.64 15.58
N PRO A 471 6.97 -51.14 14.99
CA PRO A 471 7.04 -52.54 14.59
C PRO A 471 6.79 -53.42 15.81
N ASN A 472 5.88 -54.37 15.68
CA ASN A 472 5.50 -55.29 16.76
C ASN A 472 5.70 -56.77 16.34
N TYR A 473 6.34 -57.00 15.20
CA TYR A 473 6.66 -58.33 14.69
C TYR A 473 7.99 -58.37 13.94
N ALA A 474 8.82 -59.35 14.28
CA ALA A 474 10.13 -59.59 13.69
C ALA A 474 10.01 -60.46 12.43
N ALA A 475 10.87 -60.30 11.41
CA ALA A 475 10.85 -61.21 10.26
C ALA A 475 11.36 -62.62 10.62
N ASN A 476 12.28 -62.70 11.58
CA ASN A 476 12.76 -63.92 12.20
C ASN A 476 12.19 -64.07 13.63
N PRO A 477 11.21 -64.97 13.85
CA PRO A 477 10.61 -65.16 15.17
C PRO A 477 11.58 -65.72 16.23
N HIS A 478 12.80 -66.14 15.85
CA HIS A 478 13.81 -66.65 16.78
C HIS A 478 14.69 -65.56 17.39
N THR A 479 14.82 -64.38 16.76
CA THR A 479 15.56 -63.23 17.28
C THR A 479 14.66 -62.35 18.13
N GLY A 480 13.40 -62.17 17.71
CA GLY A 480 12.42 -61.31 18.39
C GLY A 480 12.76 -59.82 18.32
N GLU A 481 13.66 -59.45 17.41
CA GLU A 481 14.15 -58.09 17.20
C GLU A 481 13.11 -57.30 16.39
N LEU A 482 12.64 -56.17 16.95
CA LEU A 482 11.59 -55.36 16.33
C LEU A 482 12.22 -54.22 15.53
N GLY A 483 11.85 -54.13 14.26
CA GLY A 483 12.41 -53.16 13.32
C GLY A 483 13.87 -53.46 12.97
N ILE A 484 14.41 -52.63 12.08
CA ILE A 484 15.78 -52.80 11.59
C ILE A 484 16.81 -52.51 12.68
N GLN A 485 17.77 -53.42 12.80
CA GLN A 485 18.81 -53.37 13.83
C GLN A 485 20.01 -52.52 13.38
N GLU A 486 20.67 -51.88 14.33
CA GLU A 486 21.93 -51.16 14.11
C GLU A 486 23.01 -52.15 13.61
N GLY A 487 23.67 -51.80 12.50
CA GLY A 487 24.74 -52.62 11.92
C GLY A 487 24.27 -53.64 10.88
N ASN A 488 25.02 -54.74 10.72
CA ASN A 488 24.69 -55.82 9.79
C ASN A 488 23.86 -56.90 10.47
N ALA A 489 22.78 -57.35 9.83
CA ALA A 489 22.00 -58.48 10.34
C ALA A 489 22.72 -59.80 10.07
N LYS A 490 22.72 -60.71 11.05
CA LYS A 490 23.51 -61.96 11.01
C LYS A 490 22.99 -62.98 10.00
N ASP A 491 21.71 -62.92 9.66
CA ASP A 491 21.01 -63.86 8.77
C ASP A 491 20.52 -63.22 7.48
N TYR A 492 20.89 -61.95 7.21
CA TYR A 492 20.46 -61.22 6.03
C TYR A 492 20.80 -61.97 4.74
N LYS A 493 19.76 -62.21 3.93
CA LYS A 493 19.88 -62.71 2.57
C LYS A 493 19.04 -61.79 1.68
N PRO A 494 19.66 -61.03 0.75
CA PRO A 494 18.93 -60.11 -0.12
C PRO A 494 17.76 -60.80 -0.82
N GLY A 495 16.56 -60.21 -0.69
CA GLY A 495 15.32 -60.71 -1.29
C GLY A 495 14.72 -61.94 -0.62
N ASN A 496 15.27 -62.41 0.50
CA ASN A 496 14.63 -63.43 1.33
C ASN A 496 13.76 -62.75 2.39
N GLN A 497 12.44 -62.82 2.19
CA GLN A 497 11.47 -62.25 3.13
C GLN A 497 11.62 -62.77 4.58
N TYR A 498 12.23 -63.93 4.84
CA TYR A 498 12.37 -64.50 6.19
C TYR A 498 13.66 -64.08 6.95
N SER A 499 14.52 -63.24 6.37
CA SER A 499 15.74 -62.76 7.04
C SER A 499 15.63 -61.29 7.45
N GLU A 500 16.18 -60.94 8.61
CA GLU A 500 16.27 -59.55 9.07
C GLU A 500 17.22 -58.75 8.17
N ILE A 501 16.90 -57.48 7.91
CA ILE A 501 17.77 -56.55 7.19
C ILE A 501 18.38 -55.56 8.19
N GLY A 502 19.70 -55.56 8.28
CA GLY A 502 20.40 -54.59 9.12
C GLY A 502 20.45 -53.22 8.49
N GLU A 503 20.52 -52.17 9.32
CA GLU A 503 20.66 -50.78 8.87
C GLU A 503 21.84 -50.59 7.89
N SER A 504 22.95 -51.30 8.11
CA SER A 504 24.12 -51.24 7.22
C SER A 504 23.84 -51.80 5.83
N ASP A 505 23.11 -52.92 5.75
CA ASP A 505 22.75 -53.56 4.47
C ASP A 505 21.68 -52.74 3.73
N TRP A 506 20.72 -52.19 4.46
CA TRP A 506 19.71 -51.27 3.93
C TRP A 506 20.35 -49.99 3.36
N THR A 507 21.18 -49.32 4.16
CA THR A 507 21.91 -48.11 3.73
C THR A 507 22.81 -48.38 2.53
N LYS A 508 23.45 -49.56 2.49
CA LYS A 508 24.25 -49.98 1.34
C LYS A 508 23.40 -50.11 0.08
N PHE A 509 22.23 -50.75 0.16
CA PHE A 509 21.30 -50.84 -0.97
C PHE A 509 20.91 -49.45 -1.48
N LEU A 510 20.50 -48.54 -0.59
CA LEU A 510 20.12 -47.17 -0.96
C LEU A 510 21.25 -46.40 -1.65
N LYS A 511 22.48 -46.49 -1.13
CA LYS A 511 23.69 -45.89 -1.73
C LYS A 511 24.00 -46.45 -3.11
N GLU A 512 23.89 -47.76 -3.28
CA GLU A 512 24.16 -48.42 -4.56
C GLU A 512 23.12 -48.05 -5.62
N GLN A 513 21.86 -47.79 -5.23
CA GLN A 513 20.78 -47.38 -6.14
C GLN A 513 20.62 -45.86 -6.26
N ASN A 514 21.47 -45.06 -5.60
CA ASN A 514 21.32 -43.59 -5.53
C ASN A 514 19.90 -43.16 -5.10
N MET A 515 19.35 -43.86 -4.11
CA MET A 515 17.95 -43.75 -3.71
C MET A 515 17.80 -42.94 -2.42
N LYS A 516 17.01 -41.88 -2.44
CA LYS A 516 16.54 -41.17 -1.26
C LYS A 516 15.45 -41.99 -0.58
N SER A 517 15.50 -42.13 0.74
CA SER A 517 14.50 -42.87 1.54
C SER A 517 13.85 -41.94 2.55
N ILE A 518 12.54 -41.78 2.45
CA ILE A 518 11.71 -40.91 3.27
C ILE A 518 10.85 -41.81 4.15
N ALA A 519 11.03 -41.71 5.47
CA ALA A 519 10.30 -42.53 6.43
C ALA A 519 9.25 -41.68 7.16
N ILE A 520 7.98 -42.02 6.96
CA ILE A 520 6.84 -41.25 7.43
C ILE A 520 6.09 -42.06 8.48
N GLY A 521 6.02 -41.48 9.67
CA GLY A 521 5.30 -41.98 10.82
C GLY A 521 4.08 -41.13 11.12
N ILE A 522 2.92 -41.75 11.34
CA ILE A 522 1.66 -41.01 11.45
C ILE A 522 0.86 -41.37 12.70
N GLY A 523 0.29 -40.38 13.36
CA GLY A 523 -0.63 -40.56 14.48
C GLY A 523 0.01 -40.43 15.87
N PRO A 524 -0.82 -40.36 16.93
CA PRO A 524 -0.40 -40.09 18.31
C PRO A 524 0.56 -41.13 18.91
N GLN A 525 0.66 -42.33 18.32
CA GLN A 525 1.52 -43.42 18.79
C GLN A 525 3.00 -43.21 18.38
N MET A 526 3.29 -42.25 17.50
CA MET A 526 4.62 -42.06 16.91
C MET A 526 5.69 -41.49 17.84
N GLY A 527 5.33 -41.02 19.03
CA GLY A 527 6.30 -40.48 19.99
C GLY A 527 7.43 -41.46 20.37
N ASN A 528 7.16 -42.76 20.42
CA ASN A 528 8.18 -43.79 20.64
C ASN A 528 8.62 -44.49 19.33
N GLY A 529 7.82 -44.38 18.26
CA GLY A 529 8.03 -45.05 16.98
C GLY A 529 9.09 -44.42 16.08
N GLU A 530 9.39 -43.12 16.28
CA GLU A 530 10.38 -42.38 15.50
C GLU A 530 11.74 -43.10 15.43
N LYS A 531 12.19 -43.71 16.54
CA LYS A 531 13.46 -44.43 16.62
C LYS A 531 13.57 -45.61 15.64
N TYR A 532 12.45 -46.19 15.22
CA TYR A 532 12.41 -47.30 14.25
C TYR A 532 12.34 -46.81 12.79
N LEU A 533 11.96 -45.55 12.58
CA LEU A 533 11.96 -44.92 11.26
C LEU A 533 13.32 -44.33 10.90
N LYS A 534 14.07 -43.84 11.91
CA LYS A 534 15.41 -43.26 11.73
C LYS A 534 16.35 -44.11 10.88
N PRO A 535 16.48 -45.43 11.10
CA PRO A 535 17.43 -46.22 10.33
C PRO A 535 16.88 -46.57 8.93
N ILE A 536 15.59 -46.27 8.64
CA ILE A 536 14.98 -46.47 7.32
C ILE A 536 15.26 -45.25 6.43
N ALA A 537 15.22 -44.05 7.01
CA ALA A 537 15.42 -42.79 6.30
C ALA A 537 16.86 -42.59 5.83
N TYR A 538 17.01 -41.95 4.67
CA TYR A 538 18.30 -41.67 4.05
C TYR A 538 18.19 -40.51 3.06
N ASP A 539 19.11 -39.56 3.16
CA ASP A 539 19.06 -38.28 2.44
C ASP A 539 19.50 -38.32 0.98
N GLY A 540 20.04 -39.46 0.53
CA GLY A 540 20.55 -39.64 -0.82
C GLY A 540 21.98 -39.11 -1.04
N GLN A 541 22.69 -38.62 -0.01
CA GLN A 541 24.07 -38.10 -0.16
C GLN A 541 25.15 -39.16 0.10
N LYS A 542 26.23 -39.14 -0.70
CA LYS A 542 27.39 -40.04 -0.51
C LYS A 542 28.23 -39.64 0.73
N GLY A 543 27.89 -40.18 1.91
CA GLY A 543 28.59 -39.99 3.19
C GLY A 543 28.01 -40.84 4.32
N GLU A 544 28.44 -40.59 5.57
CA GLU A 544 27.61 -40.86 6.75
C GLU A 544 26.64 -39.67 6.90
N ASN A 545 25.37 -39.90 7.23
CA ASN A 545 24.39 -38.83 7.50
C ASN A 545 24.99 -37.87 8.55
N PRO A 546 25.41 -36.63 8.20
CA PRO A 546 26.26 -35.84 9.09
C PRO A 546 25.56 -35.24 10.32
N ASP A 547 24.24 -35.38 10.50
CA ASP A 547 23.50 -34.64 11.53
C ASP A 547 22.30 -35.35 12.20
N GLY A 548 21.99 -36.61 11.86
CA GLY A 548 20.95 -37.36 12.58
C GLY A 548 19.51 -36.96 12.21
N THR A 549 19.16 -37.21 10.95
CA THR A 549 17.81 -37.49 10.38
C THR A 549 16.95 -36.30 9.94
N SER A 550 17.22 -35.78 8.74
CA SER A 550 16.42 -34.78 8.01
C SER A 550 15.23 -35.35 7.21
N ASP A 551 15.14 -36.68 7.02
CA ASP A 551 14.12 -37.32 6.17
C ASP A 551 13.18 -38.29 6.92
N VAL A 552 13.13 -38.19 8.26
CA VAL A 552 12.06 -38.77 9.07
C VAL A 552 10.97 -37.72 9.28
N ILE A 553 9.73 -38.07 8.96
CA ILE A 553 8.58 -37.20 9.17
C ILE A 553 7.64 -37.85 10.15
N VAL A 554 7.36 -37.16 11.26
CA VAL A 554 6.35 -37.58 12.23
C VAL A 554 5.17 -36.62 12.17
N LEU A 555 4.01 -37.15 11.78
CA LEU A 555 2.77 -36.38 11.68
C LEU A 555 1.83 -36.70 12.84
N LYS A 556 1.20 -35.65 13.37
CA LYS A 556 0.16 -35.80 14.39
C LYS A 556 -1.08 -36.53 13.85
N ASP A 557 -1.45 -36.22 12.62
CA ASP A 557 -2.55 -36.83 11.87
C ASP A 557 -2.24 -36.80 10.34
N MET A 558 -3.18 -37.23 9.49
CA MET A 558 -2.97 -37.36 8.04
C MET A 558 -3.26 -36.07 7.26
N SER A 559 -3.73 -35.01 7.90
CA SER A 559 -4.26 -33.83 7.21
C SER A 559 -3.26 -33.15 6.28
N SER A 560 -1.98 -33.14 6.64
CA SER A 560 -0.89 -32.56 5.85
C SER A 560 -0.13 -33.56 4.97
N LEU A 561 -0.48 -34.85 5.00
CA LEU A 561 0.31 -35.88 4.32
C LEU A 561 0.36 -35.67 2.80
N ALA A 562 -0.77 -35.29 2.19
CA ALA A 562 -0.84 -35.05 0.75
C ALA A 562 0.07 -33.89 0.32
N ASP A 563 0.06 -32.78 1.07
CA ASP A 563 0.90 -31.61 0.80
C ASP A 563 2.38 -31.95 0.96
N ILE A 564 2.73 -32.69 2.01
CA ILE A 564 4.10 -33.13 2.28
C ILE A 564 4.61 -34.03 1.17
N LEU A 565 3.87 -35.08 0.81
CA LEU A 565 4.27 -36.00 -0.25
C LEU A 565 4.39 -35.29 -1.60
N SER A 566 3.48 -34.37 -1.90
CA SER A 566 3.51 -33.58 -3.13
C SER A 566 4.70 -32.62 -3.17
N GLY A 567 5.01 -31.96 -2.05
CA GLY A 567 6.18 -31.07 -1.93
C GLY A 567 7.53 -31.80 -1.98
N MET A 568 7.53 -33.12 -1.80
CA MET A 568 8.72 -33.97 -1.91
C MET A 568 8.99 -34.48 -3.34
N VAL A 569 8.05 -34.27 -4.27
CA VAL A 569 8.25 -34.66 -5.67
C VAL A 569 9.35 -33.78 -6.27
N PRO A 570 10.42 -34.35 -6.86
CA PRO A 570 11.48 -33.56 -7.48
C PRO A 570 10.89 -32.65 -8.56
N GLU A 571 11.26 -31.37 -8.53
CA GLU A 571 10.71 -30.37 -9.45
C GLU A 571 11.57 -30.22 -10.71
N THR A 572 10.92 -30.08 -11.86
CA THR A 572 11.53 -29.73 -13.14
C THR A 572 11.82 -28.22 -13.20
N THR A 573 12.73 -27.85 -14.12
CA THR A 573 13.27 -26.49 -14.32
C THR A 573 12.25 -25.36 -14.04
N SER A 574 12.45 -24.63 -12.94
CA SER A 574 11.70 -23.41 -12.63
C SER A 574 12.52 -22.17 -12.90
N VAL A 575 11.84 -21.07 -13.26
CA VAL A 575 12.44 -19.75 -13.33
C VAL A 575 12.20 -19.06 -12.01
N LYS A 576 13.28 -18.76 -11.30
CA LYS A 576 13.25 -17.98 -10.07
C LYS A 576 13.79 -16.59 -10.35
N GLY A 577 13.13 -15.58 -9.79
CA GLY A 577 13.57 -14.21 -9.93
C GLY A 577 12.91 -13.30 -8.90
N SER A 578 13.05 -12.01 -9.12
CA SER A 578 12.36 -11.01 -8.34
C SER A 578 11.84 -9.89 -9.23
N ILE A 579 10.65 -9.38 -8.93
CA ILE A 579 10.15 -8.11 -9.48
C ILE A 579 10.59 -6.91 -8.64
N SER A 580 11.09 -7.14 -7.41
CA SER A 580 11.57 -6.05 -6.55
C SER A 580 13.03 -5.70 -6.83
N HIS A 581 13.82 -6.66 -7.29
CA HIS A 581 15.25 -6.49 -7.57
C HIS A 581 15.63 -7.17 -8.90
N ASP A 582 16.52 -6.53 -9.66
CA ASP A 582 17.10 -7.14 -10.86
C ASP A 582 18.18 -8.19 -10.53
N ALA A 583 18.77 -8.80 -11.57
CA ALA A 583 19.79 -9.83 -11.42
C ALA A 583 21.09 -9.34 -10.76
N ASP A 584 21.36 -8.03 -10.78
CA ASP A 584 22.51 -7.40 -10.11
C ASP A 584 22.18 -6.97 -8.67
N GLY A 585 20.94 -7.19 -8.22
CA GLY A 585 20.45 -6.84 -6.90
C GLY A 585 20.07 -5.36 -6.75
N LYS A 586 19.87 -4.64 -7.85
CA LYS A 586 19.36 -3.26 -7.82
C LYS A 586 17.84 -3.28 -7.66
N GLN A 587 17.31 -2.44 -6.77
CA GLN A 587 15.87 -2.30 -6.59
C GLN A 587 15.22 -1.69 -7.85
N ILE A 588 14.15 -2.33 -8.30
CA ILE A 588 13.42 -2.00 -9.54
C ILE A 588 11.90 -1.93 -9.35
N ALA A 589 11.41 -2.38 -8.19
CA ALA A 589 10.07 -2.10 -7.73
C ALA A 589 10.05 -1.87 -6.21
N HIS A 590 9.31 -0.86 -5.76
CA HIS A 590 9.22 -0.45 -4.36
C HIS A 590 7.91 0.30 -4.09
N PHE A 591 7.51 0.28 -2.81
CA PHE A 591 6.49 1.18 -2.28
C PHE A 591 7.10 2.53 -1.92
N GLY A 592 6.26 3.54 -1.74
CA GLY A 592 6.60 4.79 -1.07
C GLY A 592 7.02 4.58 0.38
N ALA A 593 7.42 5.66 1.04
CA ALA A 593 7.94 5.74 2.40
C ALA A 593 6.80 5.64 3.41
N ASP A 594 5.59 6.05 3.05
CA ASP A 594 4.35 5.76 3.78
C ASP A 594 4.09 4.23 3.87
N GLY A 595 4.68 3.48 2.95
CA GLY A 595 4.82 2.03 2.92
C GLY A 595 3.70 1.32 2.18
N ALA A 596 3.74 -0.01 2.20
CA ALA A 596 2.83 -0.80 1.39
C ALA A 596 1.35 -0.71 1.85
N GLY A 597 0.46 -0.35 0.93
CA GLY A 597 -0.99 -0.42 1.11
C GLY A 597 -1.57 -1.72 0.53
N LYS A 598 -1.41 -1.91 -0.79
CA LYS A 598 -1.87 -3.11 -1.51
C LYS A 598 -0.89 -3.51 -2.61
N MET A 599 -0.86 -4.81 -2.91
CA MET A 599 -0.23 -5.31 -4.12
C MET A 599 -1.28 -6.07 -4.93
N ILE A 600 -1.37 -5.78 -6.22
CA ILE A 600 -2.34 -6.39 -7.13
C ILE A 600 -1.56 -7.12 -8.23
N LEU A 601 -1.83 -8.41 -8.41
CA LEU A 601 -1.35 -9.20 -9.55
C LEU A 601 -2.52 -9.45 -10.51
N GLU A 602 -2.33 -9.18 -11.79
CA GLU A 602 -3.28 -9.49 -12.87
C GLU A 602 -2.71 -10.61 -13.74
N VAL A 603 -3.44 -11.72 -13.83
CA VAL A 603 -3.09 -12.91 -14.64
C VAL A 603 -4.33 -13.39 -15.38
N ASP A 604 -4.24 -13.56 -16.70
CA ASP A 604 -5.34 -14.04 -17.56
C ASP A 604 -6.68 -13.28 -17.37
N GLY A 605 -6.61 -11.98 -17.05
CA GLY A 605 -7.79 -11.14 -16.82
C GLY A 605 -8.44 -11.28 -15.44
N GLN A 606 -7.85 -12.07 -14.53
CA GLN A 606 -8.21 -12.13 -13.12
C GLN A 606 -7.23 -11.31 -12.27
N SER A 607 -7.72 -10.70 -11.20
CA SER A 607 -6.89 -9.90 -10.29
C SER A 607 -6.83 -10.55 -8.91
N TYR A 608 -5.64 -10.53 -8.32
CA TYR A 608 -5.34 -11.05 -6.99
C TYR A 608 -4.71 -9.93 -6.16
N THR A 609 -5.37 -9.55 -5.07
CA THR A 609 -4.97 -8.40 -4.25
C THR A 609 -4.53 -8.88 -2.88
N TYR A 610 -3.27 -8.61 -2.53
CA TYR A 610 -2.76 -8.69 -1.18
C TYR A 610 -2.95 -7.33 -0.48
N ASP A 611 -3.70 -7.33 0.62
CA ASP A 611 -3.94 -6.14 1.43
C ASP A 611 -3.04 -6.18 2.67
N TYR A 612 -2.10 -5.23 2.77
CA TYR A 612 -1.09 -5.21 3.84
C TYR A 612 -1.68 -4.89 5.21
N ALA A 613 -2.84 -4.22 5.27
CA ALA A 613 -3.50 -3.93 6.54
C ALA A 613 -4.14 -5.18 7.16
N THR A 614 -4.61 -6.11 6.32
CA THR A 614 -5.25 -7.36 6.78
C THR A 614 -4.33 -8.59 6.71
N GLY A 615 -3.27 -8.53 5.90
CA GLY A 615 -2.39 -9.66 5.61
C GLY A 615 -3.08 -10.77 4.81
N LYS A 616 -4.16 -10.45 4.07
CA LYS A 616 -4.97 -11.43 3.34
C LYS A 616 -4.90 -11.21 1.83
N ILE A 617 -4.94 -12.32 1.09
CA ILE A 617 -5.10 -12.33 -0.36
C ILE A 617 -6.61 -12.45 -0.69
N THR A 618 -7.06 -11.65 -1.65
CA THR A 618 -8.41 -11.72 -2.23
C THR A 618 -8.32 -11.80 -3.75
N SER A 619 -9.34 -12.35 -4.41
CA SER A 619 -9.37 -12.46 -5.88
C SER A 619 -10.72 -12.07 -6.49
N THR A 620 -10.75 -11.83 -7.79
CA THR A 620 -11.99 -11.78 -8.56
C THR A 620 -12.71 -13.13 -8.57
N SER A 621 -14.03 -13.12 -8.81
CA SER A 621 -14.86 -14.34 -8.81
C SER A 621 -14.45 -15.30 -9.92
N GLY A 622 -14.34 -16.59 -9.60
CA GLY A 622 -13.99 -17.66 -10.55
C GLY A 622 -12.49 -17.80 -10.85
N ALA A 623 -11.61 -17.14 -10.09
CA ALA A 623 -10.18 -17.33 -10.19
C ALA A 623 -9.75 -18.65 -9.51
N GLU A 624 -8.87 -19.43 -10.15
CA GLU A 624 -8.23 -20.60 -9.56
C GLU A 624 -6.85 -20.20 -9.00
N TRP A 625 -6.68 -20.28 -7.68
CA TRP A 625 -5.45 -19.92 -6.98
C TRP A 625 -5.36 -20.61 -5.62
N THR A 626 -4.16 -20.61 -5.04
CA THR A 626 -3.87 -21.15 -3.72
C THR A 626 -3.21 -20.07 -2.86
N ASP A 627 -3.72 -19.88 -1.63
CA ASP A 627 -3.01 -19.14 -0.59
C ASP A 627 -2.02 -20.11 0.08
N MET A 628 -0.72 -19.86 -0.11
CA MET A 628 0.34 -20.67 0.48
C MET A 628 0.70 -20.20 1.90
N GLY A 629 -0.01 -19.18 2.41
CA GLY A 629 0.26 -18.53 3.69
C GLY A 629 1.38 -17.49 3.59
N ASN A 630 1.50 -16.65 4.61
CA ASN A 630 2.53 -15.59 4.73
C ASN A 630 2.57 -14.62 3.52
N GLY A 631 1.44 -14.41 2.85
CA GLY A 631 1.34 -13.54 1.67
C GLY A 631 1.95 -14.12 0.40
N VAL A 632 2.04 -15.45 0.29
CA VAL A 632 2.50 -16.15 -0.92
C VAL A 632 1.29 -16.62 -1.72
N LEU A 633 1.18 -16.11 -2.94
CA LEU A 633 0.13 -16.46 -3.90
C LEU A 633 0.67 -17.49 -4.89
N GLU A 634 -0.08 -18.57 -5.15
CA GLU A 634 0.11 -19.42 -6.33
C GLU A 634 -1.09 -19.31 -7.28
N VAL A 635 -0.83 -19.05 -8.56
CA VAL A 635 -1.85 -19.03 -9.62
C VAL A 635 -1.52 -20.05 -10.70
N LYS A 636 -2.54 -20.72 -11.23
CA LYS A 636 -2.43 -21.51 -12.46
C LYS A 636 -2.86 -20.65 -13.64
N THR A 637 -2.01 -20.53 -14.66
CA THR A 637 -2.31 -19.77 -15.86
C THR A 637 -3.21 -20.58 -16.81
N SER A 638 -3.87 -19.90 -17.73
CA SER A 638 -4.79 -20.47 -18.73
C SER A 638 -4.14 -21.53 -19.63
N ILE A 639 -2.81 -21.51 -19.73
CA ILE A 639 -2.01 -22.46 -20.50
C ILE A 639 -1.37 -23.57 -19.65
N GLY A 640 -1.73 -23.63 -18.36
CA GLY A 640 -1.37 -24.69 -17.42
C GLY A 640 -0.04 -24.48 -16.70
N SER A 641 0.57 -23.29 -16.79
CA SER A 641 1.76 -22.93 -16.01
C SER A 641 1.37 -22.61 -14.57
N SER A 642 2.28 -22.78 -13.62
CA SER A 642 2.13 -22.26 -12.25
C SER A 642 3.03 -21.04 -12.06
N PHE A 643 2.50 -19.99 -11.43
CA PHE A 643 3.25 -18.81 -11.06
C PHE A 643 3.04 -18.53 -9.57
N GLN A 644 4.13 -18.53 -8.81
CA GLN A 644 4.15 -18.20 -7.40
C GLN A 644 4.77 -16.83 -7.19
N LEU A 645 4.14 -16.00 -6.36
CA LEU A 645 4.61 -14.64 -6.06
C LEU A 645 4.51 -14.36 -4.56
N HIS A 646 5.63 -13.90 -3.99
CA HIS A 646 5.70 -13.42 -2.62
C HIS A 646 5.26 -11.95 -2.58
N MET A 647 4.08 -11.71 -2.03
CA MET A 647 3.46 -10.39 -1.97
C MET A 647 3.65 -9.72 -0.60
N SER A 648 4.16 -10.40 0.42
CA SER A 648 4.43 -9.81 1.74
C SER A 648 5.78 -9.08 1.80
N GLU A 649 5.98 -8.22 2.80
CA GLU A 649 7.19 -7.38 2.93
C GLU A 649 8.50 -8.19 3.08
N ASN A 650 8.47 -9.32 3.80
CA ASN A 650 9.67 -10.08 4.13
C ASN A 650 10.38 -10.70 2.92
N GLU A 651 9.63 -11.00 1.85
CA GLU A 651 10.16 -11.59 0.62
C GLU A 651 9.58 -10.91 -0.62
N PHE A 652 9.29 -9.62 -0.51
CA PHE A 652 8.56 -8.85 -1.51
C PHE A 652 9.13 -9.04 -2.92
N GLY A 653 8.25 -9.46 -3.83
CA GLY A 653 8.51 -9.55 -5.25
C GLY A 653 9.27 -10.79 -5.69
N LYS A 654 9.70 -11.67 -4.79
CA LYS A 654 10.28 -12.97 -5.21
C LYS A 654 9.21 -13.80 -5.91
N TYR A 655 9.59 -14.40 -7.05
CA TYR A 655 8.69 -15.26 -7.79
C TYR A 655 9.36 -16.58 -8.20
N GLU A 656 8.51 -17.57 -8.39
CA GLU A 656 8.86 -18.84 -9.01
C GLU A 656 7.82 -19.16 -10.09
N TYR A 657 8.30 -19.30 -11.33
CA TYR A 657 7.49 -19.69 -12.46
C TYR A 657 7.82 -21.12 -12.90
N LYS A 658 6.79 -21.94 -13.06
CA LYS A 658 6.87 -23.34 -13.48
C LYS A 658 6.07 -23.50 -14.77
N PRO A 659 6.71 -23.81 -15.90
CA PRO A 659 6.03 -23.87 -17.17
C PRO A 659 5.03 -25.02 -17.27
N GLY A 660 3.90 -24.74 -17.91
CA GLY A 660 2.84 -25.72 -18.13
C GLY A 660 3.20 -26.77 -19.17
N ALA A 661 3.03 -28.03 -18.79
CA ALA A 661 3.15 -29.21 -19.62
C ALA A 661 2.29 -29.23 -20.90
N GLY A 662 1.17 -28.50 -20.94
CA GLY A 662 0.20 -28.51 -22.05
C GLY A 662 0.22 -27.24 -22.92
N ARG A 663 1.27 -26.42 -22.76
CA ARG A 663 1.35 -25.08 -23.33
C ARG A 663 1.23 -25.09 -24.86
N PRO A 664 0.37 -24.24 -25.46
CA PRO A 664 0.30 -24.10 -26.92
C PRO A 664 1.64 -23.68 -27.52
N SER A 665 2.00 -24.26 -28.67
CA SER A 665 3.30 -24.04 -29.32
C SER A 665 3.52 -22.64 -29.88
N ASP A 666 2.44 -21.88 -30.06
CA ASP A 666 2.42 -20.52 -30.56
C ASP A 666 2.59 -19.47 -29.46
N VAL A 667 2.36 -19.82 -28.20
CA VAL A 667 2.73 -18.96 -27.07
C VAL A 667 4.26 -18.91 -27.01
N LYS A 668 4.85 -17.74 -26.76
CA LYS A 668 6.30 -17.59 -26.59
C LYS A 668 6.68 -16.86 -25.31
N GLN A 669 5.72 -16.15 -24.75
CA GLN A 669 5.84 -15.30 -23.58
C GLN A 669 4.57 -15.45 -22.75
N GLU A 670 4.71 -15.36 -21.43
CA GLU A 670 3.60 -15.11 -20.50
C GLU A 670 3.83 -13.77 -19.81
N GLU A 671 2.76 -12.99 -19.65
CA GLU A 671 2.80 -11.65 -19.07
C GLU A 671 2.04 -11.64 -17.74
N PHE A 672 2.69 -11.07 -16.73
CA PHE A 672 2.14 -10.91 -15.38
C PHE A 672 2.20 -9.43 -15.04
N LYS A 673 1.05 -8.77 -15.05
CA LYS A 673 0.99 -7.36 -14.70
C LYS A 673 0.83 -7.24 -13.19
N TYR A 674 1.61 -6.37 -12.57
CA TYR A 674 1.48 -6.07 -11.14
C TYR A 674 1.33 -4.58 -10.91
N THR A 675 0.58 -4.24 -9.86
CA THR A 675 0.37 -2.88 -9.40
C THR A 675 0.74 -2.81 -7.92
N LEU A 676 1.61 -1.88 -7.58
CA LEU A 676 1.93 -1.52 -6.21
C LEU A 676 1.06 -0.33 -5.83
N VAL A 677 0.42 -0.38 -4.67
CA VAL A 677 -0.39 0.69 -4.12
C VAL A 677 0.14 1.02 -2.73
N ASP A 678 0.46 2.28 -2.50
CA ASP A 678 0.91 2.82 -1.23
C ASP A 678 -0.27 3.00 -0.25
N LYS A 679 -0.01 3.40 0.99
CA LYS A 679 -1.08 3.46 2.02
C LYS A 679 -2.03 4.61 1.76
N ASP A 680 -1.53 5.71 1.23
CA ASP A 680 -2.36 6.85 0.83
C ASP A 680 -3.21 6.56 -0.42
N GLY A 681 -2.76 5.68 -1.31
CA GLY A 681 -3.47 5.25 -2.51
C GLY A 681 -2.69 5.47 -3.81
N ASP A 682 -1.47 6.00 -3.73
CA ASP A 682 -0.56 6.14 -4.85
C ASP A 682 -0.21 4.79 -5.46
N SER A 683 -0.03 4.75 -6.78
CA SER A 683 0.21 3.46 -7.43
C SER A 683 1.06 3.54 -8.69
N SER A 684 1.81 2.46 -8.88
CA SER A 684 2.59 2.19 -10.09
C SER A 684 2.26 0.79 -10.60
N SER A 685 2.21 0.65 -11.92
CA SER A 685 1.98 -0.64 -12.58
C SER A 685 3.12 -0.96 -13.54
N SER A 686 3.52 -2.22 -13.57
CA SER A 686 4.53 -2.75 -14.49
C SER A 686 4.18 -4.18 -14.89
N THR A 687 4.92 -4.72 -15.86
CA THR A 687 4.74 -6.07 -16.40
C THR A 687 6.00 -6.89 -16.22
N LEU A 688 5.85 -8.10 -15.68
CA LEU A 688 6.84 -9.17 -15.75
C LEU A 688 6.54 -10.04 -16.97
N VAL A 689 7.50 -10.14 -17.89
CA VAL A 689 7.42 -11.00 -19.07
C VAL A 689 8.35 -12.20 -18.88
N ILE A 690 7.79 -13.40 -18.99
CA ILE A 690 8.56 -14.65 -18.92
C ILE A 690 8.67 -15.26 -20.32
N ASN A 691 9.89 -15.29 -20.86
CA ASN A 691 10.19 -15.89 -22.16
C ASN A 691 10.23 -17.42 -22.06
N VAL A 692 9.22 -18.07 -22.64
CA VAL A 692 9.03 -19.53 -22.60
C VAL A 692 9.34 -20.22 -23.93
N GLU A 693 9.89 -19.48 -24.91
CA GLU A 693 10.22 -20.00 -26.25
C GLU A 693 11.17 -21.21 -26.22
N ALA A 694 12.07 -21.28 -25.24
CA ALA A 694 13.02 -22.39 -25.07
C ALA A 694 12.38 -23.68 -24.52
N ILE A 695 11.12 -23.63 -24.07
CA ILE A 695 10.41 -24.78 -23.48
C ILE A 695 9.65 -25.55 -24.57
N PRO A 696 9.87 -26.88 -24.71
CA PRO A 696 9.19 -27.72 -25.69
C PRO A 696 7.67 -27.63 -25.56
N ALA A 697 6.97 -27.38 -26.67
CA ALA A 697 5.52 -27.34 -26.69
C ALA A 697 4.93 -28.74 -26.83
N THR A 698 4.01 -29.11 -25.95
CA THR A 698 3.27 -30.38 -26.01
C THR A 698 1.82 -30.07 -26.32
N GLY A 699 1.36 -30.54 -27.48
CA GLY A 699 0.01 -30.30 -27.98
C GLY A 699 -1.05 -30.78 -26.98
N ALA A 700 -1.77 -29.81 -26.41
CA ALA A 700 -3.03 -29.89 -25.69
C ALA A 700 -3.61 -31.29 -25.43
N ARG A 701 -3.66 -31.68 -24.16
CA ARG A 701 -4.77 -32.48 -23.62
C ARG A 701 -5.38 -31.73 -22.44
N ALA A 702 -6.70 -31.54 -22.50
CA ALA A 702 -7.46 -30.86 -21.48
C ALA A 702 -7.29 -31.57 -20.13
N MET A 703 -6.68 -30.86 -19.16
CA MET A 703 -6.72 -31.26 -17.76
C MET A 703 -8.19 -31.20 -17.31
N SER A 704 -8.69 -32.32 -16.83
CA SER A 704 -9.98 -32.36 -16.16
C SER A 704 -9.84 -31.58 -14.86
N ALA A 705 -10.74 -30.61 -14.66
CA ALA A 705 -10.77 -29.72 -13.51
C ALA A 705 -10.46 -30.45 -12.20
N LEU A 706 -9.33 -30.12 -11.60
CA LEU A 706 -9.05 -30.40 -10.20
C LEU A 706 -10.11 -29.65 -9.39
N LYS A 707 -11.11 -30.37 -8.88
CA LYS A 707 -11.90 -29.86 -7.77
C LYS A 707 -11.01 -29.87 -6.53
N MET A 708 -10.24 -28.81 -6.36
CA MET A 708 -9.67 -28.46 -5.07
C MET A 708 -10.85 -27.97 -4.22
N ASN A 709 -11.35 -28.84 -3.34
CA ASN A 709 -12.28 -28.39 -2.31
C ASN A 709 -11.52 -27.47 -1.37
N SER A 710 -11.66 -26.16 -1.57
CA SER A 710 -11.44 -25.18 -0.52
C SER A 710 -12.35 -25.52 0.66
N PRO A 711 -11.86 -25.68 1.90
CA PRO A 711 -12.71 -25.52 3.06
C PRO A 711 -12.95 -24.01 3.24
N LEU A 712 -13.86 -23.45 2.44
CA LEU A 712 -14.42 -22.14 2.73
C LEU A 712 -15.70 -22.32 3.56
N ASP A 713 -15.76 -21.53 4.61
CA ASP A 713 -16.92 -21.18 5.42
C ASP A 713 -17.46 -22.26 6.38
N ASP A 714 -16.82 -22.36 7.56
CA ASP A 714 -17.59 -22.62 8.77
C ASP A 714 -16.89 -22.05 10.02
N LEU A 715 -16.77 -20.72 10.07
CA LEU A 715 -16.64 -20.01 11.35
C LEU A 715 -17.25 -18.61 11.25
N ASP A 716 -18.23 -18.39 12.13
CA ASP A 716 -18.93 -17.15 12.48
C ASP A 716 -20.02 -16.62 11.52
N VAL A 717 -21.29 -16.93 11.81
CA VAL A 717 -22.26 -15.94 12.35
C VAL A 717 -23.40 -16.67 13.11
N PHE A 718 -23.29 -16.75 14.44
CA PHE A 718 -24.48 -16.74 15.30
C PHE A 718 -24.56 -15.36 15.93
N ASN A 719 -25.28 -14.44 15.30
CA ASN A 719 -25.84 -13.28 15.99
C ASN A 719 -27.18 -12.87 15.37
N ALA A 720 -28.19 -12.97 16.24
CA ALA A 720 -29.47 -12.28 16.33
C ALA A 720 -29.87 -11.30 15.21
N VAL A 721 -31.12 -11.40 14.75
CA VAL A 721 -32.31 -10.70 15.30
C VAL A 721 -33.50 -11.03 14.39
N ASP A 722 -34.58 -11.62 14.92
CA ASP A 722 -35.92 -11.05 14.69
C ASP A 722 -36.92 -11.47 15.79
N HIS A 723 -37.82 -10.54 16.08
CA HIS A 723 -38.70 -10.38 17.23
C HIS A 723 -39.89 -11.35 17.28
N THR A 724 -40.36 -11.68 18.50
CA THR A 724 -41.72 -11.37 19.06
C THR A 724 -42.04 -12.27 20.28
N ILE A 725 -42.11 -11.72 21.50
CA ILE A 725 -43.30 -11.26 22.28
C ILE A 725 -43.75 -12.25 23.39
N ASP A 726 -43.87 -11.67 24.59
CA ASP A 726 -44.72 -11.99 25.76
C ASP A 726 -44.34 -13.02 26.86
N SER A 727 -43.81 -12.45 27.95
CA SER A 727 -44.53 -12.18 29.22
C SER A 727 -44.60 -13.21 30.38
N PHE A 728 -44.56 -12.61 31.59
CA PHE A 728 -45.02 -13.05 32.92
C PHE A 728 -44.14 -13.90 33.87
N ALA A 729 -43.41 -13.15 34.72
CA ALA A 729 -43.61 -13.02 36.18
C ALA A 729 -43.39 -14.20 37.17
N LYS A 730 -42.50 -13.91 38.15
CA LYS A 730 -42.59 -14.08 39.63
C LYS A 730 -41.40 -14.80 40.30
N THR A 731 -40.81 -14.04 41.23
CA THR A 731 -39.86 -14.26 42.33
C THR A 731 -40.25 -15.38 43.35
N PRO A 732 -39.49 -15.60 44.45
CA PRO A 732 -38.04 -15.84 44.67
C PRO A 732 -37.81 -17.02 45.68
N ASP A 733 -36.58 -17.15 46.21
CA ASP A 733 -36.09 -17.93 47.38
C ASP A 733 -35.07 -19.03 46.99
N ALA A 734 -33.93 -19.25 47.64
CA ALA A 734 -33.21 -18.56 48.71
C ALA A 734 -31.80 -19.20 48.84
N VAL A 735 -30.92 -18.51 49.57
CA VAL A 735 -29.73 -19.02 50.31
C VAL A 735 -28.41 -19.21 49.52
N ALA A 736 -27.57 -18.18 49.61
CA ALA A 736 -26.10 -18.26 49.61
C ALA A 736 -25.58 -18.65 51.03
N PRO A 737 -24.28 -18.63 51.38
CA PRO A 737 -23.03 -18.60 50.59
C PRO A 737 -21.96 -19.57 51.16
N THR A 738 -20.78 -19.62 50.54
CA THR A 738 -19.46 -19.40 51.20
C THR A 738 -18.41 -19.38 50.09
N ASN A 739 -17.91 -18.19 49.75
CA ASN A 739 -16.56 -17.68 50.08
C ASN A 739 -15.45 -18.40 49.33
N SER A 740 -14.47 -17.76 48.70
CA SER A 740 -14.14 -16.35 48.43
C SER A 740 -12.73 -16.39 47.80
N SER A 741 -12.29 -15.26 47.24
CA SER A 741 -10.94 -14.92 46.73
C SER A 741 -10.61 -15.44 45.33
N ASN A 742 -10.78 -14.63 44.28
CA ASN A 742 -9.92 -13.49 43.86
C ASN A 742 -8.43 -13.85 43.88
N ILE A 743 -7.77 -13.79 42.73
CA ILE A 743 -6.66 -12.85 42.50
C ILE A 743 -6.46 -12.67 40.98
N SER A 744 -6.22 -11.41 40.65
CA SER A 744 -6.00 -10.75 39.38
C SER A 744 -4.64 -11.08 38.75
N VAL A 745 -4.61 -10.98 37.42
CA VAL A 745 -3.47 -10.70 36.53
C VAL A 745 -2.55 -9.61 37.09
N SER A 746 -1.22 -9.77 36.97
CA SER A 746 -0.26 -8.71 36.59
C SER A 746 1.20 -9.18 36.56
N GLN A 747 1.85 -8.86 35.42
CA GLN A 747 3.24 -8.37 35.25
C GLN A 747 4.43 -9.30 35.58
N HIS A 748 5.35 -9.51 34.62
CA HIS A 748 6.48 -8.59 34.39
C HIS A 748 7.28 -8.98 33.12
N LEU A 749 7.63 -7.96 32.35
CA LEU A 749 8.57 -7.93 31.24
C LEU A 749 9.97 -7.58 31.77
N GLU A 750 10.98 -7.68 30.89
CA GLU A 750 12.40 -7.26 31.04
C GLU A 750 13.28 -8.24 31.85
N GLN A 751 14.51 -8.57 31.48
CA GLN A 751 15.54 -8.09 30.54
C GLN A 751 16.68 -9.15 30.71
N LEU A 752 17.56 -9.53 29.78
CA LEU A 752 18.59 -8.73 29.12
C LEU A 752 19.43 -9.68 28.24
N SER A 753 19.87 -9.16 27.10
CA SER A 753 20.93 -9.67 26.23
C SER A 753 22.29 -9.78 26.92
N ALA A 754 23.07 -10.81 26.56
CA ALA A 754 24.46 -10.74 26.10
C ALA A 754 25.15 -12.12 26.24
N ASP A 755 25.59 -12.70 25.13
CA ASP A 755 27.01 -13.06 25.00
C ASP A 755 27.36 -13.34 23.54
N GLN A 756 28.26 -12.50 23.00
CA GLN A 756 28.98 -12.71 21.75
C GLN A 756 30.25 -13.53 22.02
N SER A 757 30.64 -14.31 21.00
CA SER A 757 32.02 -14.75 20.67
C SER A 757 32.64 -15.79 21.63
N ASN A 758 33.23 -16.90 21.15
CA ASN A 758 34.40 -16.90 20.27
C ASN A 758 34.84 -18.34 19.87
N LEU A 759 35.67 -18.43 18.81
CA LEU A 759 36.74 -19.42 18.52
C LEU A 759 36.30 -20.77 17.90
N ILE A 760 36.81 -21.26 16.74
CA ILE A 760 38.04 -21.03 15.93
C ILE A 760 37.69 -21.18 14.45
#